data_AF-A0A2T3QGV7-F1
#
_entry.id   AF-A0A2T3QGV7-F1
#
_cell.length_a   1.000
_cell.length_b   1.000
_cell.length_c   1.000
_cell.angle_alpha   90.00
_cell.angle_beta   90.00
_cell.angle_gamma   90.00
#
_symmetry.space_group_name_H-M   'P 1'
#
loop_
_entity.id
_entity.type
_entity.pdbx_description
1 polymer ?
#
loop_
_entity_poly.entity_id
_entity_poly.type
_entity_poly.pdbx_seq_one_letter_code
_entity_poly.pdbx_strand_id
1 'polypeptide(L)'
;MQKKILAILISATFTLVGCNSSDNENNTQTNPPIITPQPEGENGIQPEPPVPDPEDDIIINSTDYQLSLDTAKTMIFANASFYGKGHESHWHNKNTIVGFGYKNQTSDKDGIGWFIEIPEKTELELTALVENTFIQEDGSNGGMLRVEVFDAEDLMRNKLISGIDAQWKVYTKKDNSKDNWGLVEDKLGTVTIPNEGKYLIILRAVQNGSNPNGEIYERNVSMLAEMKLTGKYAENIEQLKIPETRGRYFTWKKEYIPEDLPTFESSKDKLPKPILDGNPEWVNLYWNTWKFAFEQLRTVKATNTTFVSNYIDEAFSNDLFQWDIQMMIEFWKYSNETFNAIATQDNFYRAQNYNGMIHRMLNEITGDDHGQNDAQQTNPPIFAWAELNWATITGDKTRFEYVIPAIAKQLEYIENAHAEPKNKKDKHFLYWNNGQGNGLDSLPRANGPYETKDVGSVDMSVQVANEYFSLAKMSEMIGNENDANRFREKGLFIAEKINQLWDDNANFYVDINSDKSTFLDKATGEPVLTLAGSWPLLFGDEIISDNSIRAGLMVEKLFSPDYFFEPFPLPVLSKNHSQYTPGEYDMGGVMTPTAMITMAGLRKQGYIHEASVLGEKILNAVNEIFRGGTHYWGNHVLTYPEWKDKRICTIWEMYKPTKSLDNHGGIWDTNEEIYYHNGAENGSRSVRPQFVGWSGIYPINTLIDHVIGLEANALENQITWNLRRTDRHGIEQFKVGDTFVDLIANERNVGDAVTITAKSSNKDIKLTVKHLQDDSDNSSIVKKTITLKAGQPITFTVKGSGIASAKHSYPVYDSSRFKLNENCANYSDLIKENYPIM
;
A
#
# COMPACT_ATOMS: atom_id res chain seq x y z
N MET A 1 -35.26 -50.50 12.81
CA MET A 1 -34.44 -51.64 12.31
C MET A 1 -32.99 -51.34 12.68
N GLN A 2 -32.50 -51.89 13.80
CA GLN A 2 -31.66 -53.11 13.85
C GLN A 2 -30.32 -52.91 13.11
N LYS A 3 -29.18 -52.68 13.79
CA LYS A 3 -28.34 -53.56 14.66
C LYS A 3 -27.14 -54.15 13.90
N LYS A 4 -25.92 -53.91 14.42
CA LYS A 4 -24.72 -54.79 14.58
C LYS A 4 -23.41 -54.11 14.11
N ILE A 5 -22.43 -53.80 14.99
CA ILE A 5 -21.47 -54.66 15.78
C ILE A 5 -20.33 -55.17 14.87
N LEU A 6 -19.08 -54.67 14.96
CA LEU A 6 -17.98 -54.89 15.94
C LEU A 6 -17.07 -56.10 15.57
N ALA A 7 -15.74 -55.87 15.49
CA ALA A 7 -14.61 -56.70 15.99
C ALA A 7 -13.33 -56.43 15.17
N ILE A 8 -12.05 -56.56 15.59
CA ILE A 8 -11.26 -56.56 16.85
C ILE A 8 -9.92 -57.29 16.51
N LEU A 9 -8.79 -56.63 16.82
CA LEU A 9 -7.51 -57.13 17.39
C LEU A 9 -6.44 -57.97 16.61
N ILE A 10 -5.20 -57.43 16.65
CA ILE A 10 -3.95 -57.92 17.34
C ILE A 10 -2.88 -58.78 16.62
N SER A 11 -1.61 -58.36 16.90
CA SER A 11 -0.32 -59.09 17.00
C SER A 11 0.46 -59.46 15.72
N ALA A 12 1.80 -59.50 15.68
CA ALA A 12 2.88 -59.18 16.61
C ALA A 12 4.24 -59.22 15.84
N THR A 13 5.20 -58.47 16.39
CA THR A 13 6.67 -58.53 16.37
C THR A 13 7.40 -59.73 15.74
N PHE A 14 8.50 -59.46 15.02
CA PHE A 14 9.80 -60.12 15.24
C PHE A 14 10.98 -59.25 14.77
N THR A 15 11.97 -59.15 15.64
CA THR A 15 13.31 -58.55 15.48
C THR A 15 14.25 -59.56 14.82
N LEU A 16 15.21 -59.13 14.00
CA LEU A 16 16.56 -59.72 14.00
C LEU A 16 17.62 -58.81 13.35
N VAL A 17 18.70 -58.69 14.11
CA VAL A 17 19.98 -58.02 13.89
C VAL A 17 20.82 -58.75 12.85
N GLY A 18 21.64 -58.01 12.09
CA GLY A 18 22.77 -58.55 11.32
C GLY A 18 23.70 -57.45 10.80
N CYS A 19 24.78 -57.19 11.54
CA CYS A 19 25.92 -56.36 11.14
C CYS A 19 26.82 -57.05 10.08
N ASN A 20 27.54 -56.21 9.31
CA ASN A 20 28.92 -56.31 8.78
C ASN A 20 28.97 -55.80 7.33
N SER A 21 29.51 -54.61 7.06
CA SER A 21 30.93 -54.20 6.99
C SER A 21 31.62 -54.56 5.66
N SER A 22 32.22 -53.54 5.04
CA SER A 22 33.48 -53.48 4.28
C SER A 22 33.40 -52.95 2.83
N ASP A 23 33.94 -51.74 2.68
CA ASP A 23 35.01 -51.32 1.76
C ASP A 23 34.79 -51.15 0.25
N ASN A 24 34.99 -49.89 -0.15
CA ASN A 24 35.64 -49.31 -1.33
C ASN A 24 36.29 -50.26 -2.37
N GLU A 25 36.08 -49.99 -3.66
CA GLU A 25 37.07 -49.34 -4.53
C GLU A 25 36.57 -49.10 -5.98
N ASN A 26 37.07 -48.00 -6.54
CA ASN A 26 37.05 -47.46 -7.91
C ASN A 26 36.96 -48.45 -9.09
N ASN A 27 36.21 -48.10 -10.15
CA ASN A 27 36.82 -47.65 -11.42
C ASN A 27 35.84 -47.11 -12.47
N THR A 28 36.37 -46.13 -13.20
CA THR A 28 35.98 -45.45 -14.43
C THR A 28 35.30 -46.30 -15.52
N GLN A 29 34.30 -45.73 -16.23
CA GLN A 29 34.35 -45.56 -17.70
C GLN A 29 33.17 -44.75 -18.27
N THR A 30 33.54 -43.85 -19.18
CA THR A 30 32.79 -42.93 -20.04
C THR A 30 32.02 -43.63 -21.17
N ASN A 31 30.82 -43.16 -21.55
CA ASN A 31 30.35 -42.92 -22.95
C ASN A 31 28.85 -42.51 -23.06
N PRO A 32 28.37 -41.94 -24.21
CA PRO A 32 27.63 -40.67 -24.28
C PRO A 32 26.15 -40.81 -24.78
N PRO A 33 25.39 -39.73 -25.12
CA PRO A 33 23.94 -39.77 -25.23
C PRO A 33 23.42 -40.26 -26.59
N ILE A 34 22.26 -40.92 -26.55
CA ILE A 34 21.57 -41.53 -27.68
C ILE A 34 20.66 -40.50 -28.36
N ILE A 35 20.90 -40.31 -29.66
CA ILE A 35 20.08 -39.57 -30.63
C ILE A 35 19.06 -40.56 -31.24
N THR A 36 17.80 -40.15 -31.37
CA THR A 36 16.77 -40.84 -32.18
C THR A 36 16.49 -40.08 -33.47
N PRO A 37 16.39 -40.76 -34.65
CA PRO A 37 16.29 -40.10 -35.95
C PRO A 37 14.84 -39.91 -36.45
N GLN A 38 14.63 -38.85 -37.25
CA GLN A 38 13.50 -38.68 -38.17
C GLN A 38 13.84 -39.24 -39.58
N PRO A 39 12.85 -39.60 -40.41
CA PRO A 39 13.06 -39.91 -41.83
C PRO A 39 12.66 -38.75 -42.77
N GLU A 40 13.48 -38.58 -43.82
CA GLU A 40 13.36 -37.63 -44.94
C GLU A 40 12.62 -38.19 -46.17
N GLY A 41 12.19 -37.28 -47.07
CA GLY A 41 11.91 -37.47 -48.50
C GLY A 41 10.59 -36.82 -48.94
N GLU A 42 10.45 -35.95 -49.95
CA GLU A 42 11.26 -35.65 -51.15
C GLU A 42 10.96 -34.23 -51.72
N ASN A 43 11.83 -33.81 -52.65
CA ASN A 43 12.05 -32.48 -53.24
C ASN A 43 10.98 -31.92 -54.22
N GLY A 44 10.93 -30.59 -54.32
CA GLY A 44 10.28 -29.88 -55.45
C GLY A 44 10.49 -28.34 -55.47
N ILE A 45 11.59 -27.90 -56.11
CA ILE A 45 11.82 -26.68 -56.93
C ILE A 45 11.02 -25.38 -56.61
N GLN A 46 11.76 -24.29 -56.29
CA GLN A 46 11.27 -22.91 -56.14
C GLN A 46 10.88 -22.20 -57.45
N PRO A 47 9.98 -21.21 -57.35
CA PRO A 47 10.32 -19.84 -57.77
C PRO A 47 9.86 -18.75 -56.76
N GLU A 48 10.67 -17.71 -56.52
CA GLU A 48 10.24 -16.46 -55.83
C GLU A 48 9.40 -15.54 -56.77
N PRO A 49 8.82 -14.43 -56.29
CA PRO A 49 7.51 -14.34 -55.62
C PRO A 49 6.51 -13.47 -56.42
N PRO A 50 5.19 -13.52 -56.15
CA PRO A 50 4.31 -12.43 -56.53
C PRO A 50 4.36 -11.29 -55.50
N VAL A 51 4.58 -10.08 -56.00
CA VAL A 51 4.38 -8.80 -55.31
C VAL A 51 2.95 -8.73 -54.77
N PRO A 52 2.70 -8.42 -53.48
CA PRO A 52 1.35 -8.10 -53.02
C PRO A 52 0.96 -6.68 -53.42
N ASP A 53 -0.25 -6.53 -53.97
CA ASP A 53 -0.94 -5.25 -54.16
C ASP A 53 -1.14 -4.53 -52.80
N PRO A 54 -1.16 -3.18 -52.74
CA PRO A 54 -1.37 -2.43 -51.51
C PRO A 54 -2.88 -2.31 -51.24
N GLU A 55 -3.45 -3.28 -50.52
CA GLU A 55 -4.67 -3.03 -49.77
C GLU A 55 -4.27 -2.56 -48.36
N ASP A 56 -4.65 -1.33 -48.03
CA ASP A 56 -4.40 -0.68 -46.74
C ASP A 56 -5.11 -1.44 -45.60
N ASP A 57 -4.43 -2.43 -45.02
CA ASP A 57 -4.82 -3.02 -43.75
C ASP A 57 -4.59 -2.00 -42.61
N ILE A 58 -5.67 -1.67 -41.88
CA ILE A 58 -5.61 -0.87 -40.67
C ILE A 58 -4.93 -1.71 -39.57
N ILE A 59 -3.62 -1.53 -39.39
CA ILE A 59 -2.87 -2.14 -38.29
C ILE A 59 -2.85 -1.15 -37.11
N ILE A 60 -3.49 -1.52 -35.99
CA ILE A 60 -3.62 -0.69 -34.78
C ILE A 60 -2.51 -1.06 -33.79
N ASN A 61 -1.60 -0.12 -33.47
CA ASN A 61 -0.52 -0.25 -32.47
C ASN A 61 -0.52 0.97 -31.53
N SER A 62 -0.36 0.81 -30.20
CA SER A 62 -0.22 1.93 -29.25
C SER A 62 0.55 1.61 -27.95
N THR A 63 1.15 2.66 -27.36
CA THR A 63 1.87 2.75 -26.05
C THR A 63 1.15 3.68 -25.06
N ASP A 64 1.42 3.52 -23.75
CA ASP A 64 1.02 4.27 -22.54
C ASP A 64 0.00 5.43 -22.65
N TYR A 65 -1.21 5.21 -22.12
CA TYR A 65 -2.20 6.27 -21.84
C TYR A 65 -3.01 5.96 -20.57
N GLN A 66 -3.34 7.00 -19.77
CA GLN A 66 -4.31 6.93 -18.68
C GLN A 66 -5.74 7.06 -19.25
N LEU A 67 -6.56 6.03 -19.05
CA LEU A 67 -8.01 6.05 -19.27
C LEU A 67 -8.71 6.24 -17.92
N SER A 68 -9.55 7.26 -17.81
CA SER A 68 -10.51 7.37 -16.70
C SER A 68 -11.93 7.45 -17.26
N LEU A 69 -12.80 6.53 -16.84
CA LEU A 69 -14.24 6.65 -17.03
C LEU A 69 -14.81 7.45 -15.86
N ASP A 70 -15.37 8.63 -16.12
CA ASP A 70 -16.19 9.34 -15.14
C ASP A 70 -17.66 8.95 -15.35
N THR A 71 -18.08 7.88 -14.68
CA THR A 71 -19.46 7.35 -14.74
C THR A 71 -20.49 8.34 -14.20
N ALA A 72 -20.08 9.33 -13.40
CA ALA A 72 -20.99 10.34 -12.86
C ALA A 72 -21.34 11.47 -13.86
N LYS A 73 -20.66 11.53 -15.03
CA LYS A 73 -20.88 12.56 -16.06
C LYS A 73 -21.04 12.04 -17.49
N THR A 74 -20.99 10.71 -17.67
CA THR A 74 -21.02 10.05 -18.99
C THR A 74 -19.95 10.57 -19.97
N MET A 75 -18.76 10.90 -19.46
CA MET A 75 -17.64 11.43 -20.24
C MET A 75 -16.49 10.42 -20.35
N ILE A 76 -15.94 10.30 -21.56
CA ILE A 76 -14.78 9.47 -21.87
C ILE A 76 -13.66 10.38 -22.36
N PHE A 77 -12.53 10.35 -21.63
CA PHE A 77 -11.34 11.13 -21.94
C PHE A 77 -10.33 10.28 -22.71
N ALA A 78 -9.82 10.82 -23.82
CA ALA A 78 -8.67 10.26 -24.51
C ALA A 78 -7.69 11.39 -24.85
N ASN A 79 -6.43 11.20 -24.47
CA ASN A 79 -5.32 12.11 -24.77
C ASN A 79 -4.33 11.37 -25.68
N ALA A 80 -3.84 12.01 -26.75
CA ALA A 80 -2.79 11.46 -27.60
C ALA A 80 -1.71 12.51 -27.90
N SER A 81 -0.44 12.15 -27.62
CA SER A 81 0.75 12.91 -27.98
C SER A 81 1.66 12.05 -28.87
N PHE A 82 1.86 12.43 -30.13
CA PHE A 82 2.49 11.56 -31.12
C PHE A 82 4.03 11.73 -31.20
N TYR A 83 4.80 10.88 -30.50
CA TYR A 83 6.27 10.81 -30.60
C TYR A 83 6.79 9.37 -30.81
N GLY A 84 7.66 9.16 -31.81
CA GLY A 84 8.60 8.01 -31.86
C GLY A 84 8.02 6.59 -32.00
N LYS A 85 8.88 5.58 -32.23
CA LYS A 85 8.54 4.22 -32.69
C LYS A 85 8.45 3.14 -31.57
N GLY A 86 7.28 2.48 -31.47
CA GLY A 86 7.07 1.02 -31.31
C GLY A 86 7.08 0.38 -29.91
N HIS A 87 5.99 -0.34 -29.53
CA HIS A 87 5.87 -1.75 -29.07
C HIS A 87 4.45 -2.09 -28.49
N GLU A 88 4.08 -3.38 -28.43
CA GLU A 88 2.71 -3.97 -28.49
C GLU A 88 2.10 -4.42 -27.13
N SER A 89 0.75 -4.47 -26.99
CA SER A 89 0.02 -5.44 -26.11
C SER A 89 -1.53 -5.39 -26.25
N HIS A 90 -2.23 -6.49 -25.87
CA HIS A 90 -3.68 -6.73 -26.01
C HIS A 90 -4.45 -6.60 -24.68
N TRP A 91 -5.68 -6.06 -24.70
CA TRP A 91 -6.62 -6.11 -23.57
C TRP A 91 -7.95 -6.78 -23.94
N HIS A 92 -8.41 -7.68 -23.06
CA HIS A 92 -9.79 -8.15 -23.01
C HIS A 92 -10.36 -7.76 -21.64
N ASN A 93 -11.22 -6.75 -21.61
CA ASN A 93 -12.04 -6.48 -20.44
C ASN A 93 -13.51 -6.32 -20.85
N LYS A 94 -14.41 -6.82 -20.00
CA LYS A 94 -15.86 -6.97 -20.27
C LYS A 94 -16.67 -5.67 -20.10
N ASN A 95 -16.03 -4.51 -20.20
CA ASN A 95 -16.70 -3.21 -20.05
C ASN A 95 -16.83 -2.52 -21.42
N THR A 96 -17.99 -1.91 -21.61
CA THR A 96 -18.65 -1.64 -22.90
C THR A 96 -17.99 -0.57 -23.79
N ILE A 97 -16.93 0.12 -23.32
CA ILE A 97 -16.29 1.23 -24.06
C ILE A 97 -14.76 1.25 -23.85
N VAL A 98 -13.98 1.32 -24.94
CA VAL A 98 -12.51 1.34 -24.95
C VAL A 98 -12.00 2.44 -25.89
N GLY A 99 -11.24 3.43 -25.38
CA GLY A 99 -10.58 4.45 -26.20
C GLY A 99 -9.15 4.05 -26.62
N PHE A 100 -8.68 4.50 -27.79
CA PHE A 100 -7.31 4.28 -28.28
C PHE A 100 -6.85 5.42 -29.20
N GLY A 101 -5.56 5.78 -29.18
CA GLY A 101 -4.94 6.63 -30.20
C GLY A 101 -4.21 5.79 -31.25
N TYR A 102 -4.10 6.25 -32.49
CA TYR A 102 -3.27 5.58 -33.50
C TYR A 102 -2.52 6.57 -34.39
N LYS A 103 -1.33 6.17 -34.84
CA LYS A 103 -0.47 6.90 -35.79
C LYS A 103 -0.23 6.02 -37.00
N ASN A 104 -0.61 6.48 -38.19
CA ASN A 104 -0.33 5.74 -39.43
C ASN A 104 1.08 6.09 -39.94
N GLN A 105 1.94 5.09 -40.16
CA GLN A 105 3.33 5.32 -40.60
C GLN A 105 3.45 5.67 -42.10
N THR A 106 2.38 5.52 -42.89
CA THR A 106 2.41 5.71 -44.35
C THR A 106 1.40 6.75 -44.86
N SER A 107 0.52 7.29 -44.02
CA SER A 107 -0.37 8.40 -44.39
C SER A 107 -0.43 9.46 -43.29
N ASP A 108 -0.53 10.73 -43.70
CA ASP A 108 -0.58 11.94 -42.83
C ASP A 108 -1.87 12.04 -41.99
N LYS A 109 -2.35 10.91 -41.43
CA LYS A 109 -3.65 10.78 -40.76
C LYS A 109 -3.46 10.30 -39.33
N ASP A 110 -3.24 11.26 -38.43
CA ASP A 110 -3.26 11.06 -36.98
C ASP A 110 -4.70 11.14 -36.45
N GLY A 111 -5.04 10.31 -35.46
CA GLY A 111 -6.39 10.28 -34.89
C GLY A 111 -6.56 9.54 -33.57
N ILE A 112 -7.70 9.77 -32.94
CA ILE A 112 -8.16 9.12 -31.70
C ILE A 112 -9.43 8.33 -32.03
N GLY A 113 -9.58 7.14 -31.47
CA GLY A 113 -10.73 6.27 -31.66
C GLY A 113 -11.33 5.73 -30.37
N TRP A 114 -12.58 5.29 -30.44
CA TRP A 114 -13.32 4.65 -29.37
C TRP A 114 -14.10 3.45 -29.90
N PHE A 115 -13.89 2.27 -29.32
CA PHE A 115 -14.79 1.13 -29.46
C PHE A 115 -15.91 1.25 -28.43
N ILE A 116 -17.16 1.19 -28.87
CA ILE A 116 -18.35 1.36 -28.03
C ILE A 116 -19.36 0.29 -28.40
N GLU A 117 -19.87 -0.44 -27.42
CA GLU A 117 -21.06 -1.27 -27.60
C GLU A 117 -22.30 -0.53 -27.08
N ILE A 118 -23.31 -0.40 -27.94
CA ILE A 118 -24.51 0.40 -27.71
C ILE A 118 -25.72 -0.55 -27.77
N PRO A 119 -26.43 -0.78 -26.65
CA PRO A 119 -27.53 -1.75 -26.56
C PRO A 119 -28.90 -1.18 -26.98
N GLU A 120 -29.03 0.13 -27.17
CA GLU A 120 -30.22 0.77 -27.74
C GLU A 120 -29.84 2.09 -28.43
N LYS A 121 -30.67 2.59 -29.35
CA LYS A 121 -30.41 3.82 -30.11
C LYS A 121 -29.99 4.98 -29.19
N THR A 122 -28.82 5.56 -29.44
CA THR A 122 -28.16 6.56 -28.58
C THR A 122 -27.64 7.74 -29.39
N GLU A 123 -27.73 8.96 -28.84
CA GLU A 123 -27.10 10.16 -29.41
C GLU A 123 -25.75 10.41 -28.74
N LEU A 124 -24.73 10.74 -29.53
CA LEU A 124 -23.39 11.03 -29.04
C LEU A 124 -23.06 12.50 -29.28
N GLU A 125 -22.66 13.19 -28.23
CA GLU A 125 -22.11 14.53 -28.34
C GLU A 125 -20.58 14.47 -28.22
N LEU A 126 -19.87 14.98 -29.22
CA LEU A 126 -18.41 14.95 -29.26
C LEU A 126 -17.87 16.37 -29.16
N THR A 127 -17.00 16.59 -28.18
CA THR A 127 -16.30 17.85 -27.93
C THR A 127 -14.81 17.56 -27.96
N ALA A 128 -14.06 18.18 -28.87
CA ALA A 128 -12.61 18.00 -28.88
C ALA A 128 -11.91 19.29 -28.49
N LEU A 129 -10.80 19.13 -27.79
CA LEU A 129 -9.93 20.20 -27.34
C LEU A 129 -8.56 19.98 -27.99
N VAL A 130 -8.32 20.66 -29.11
CA VAL A 130 -7.10 20.44 -29.88
C VAL A 130 -6.04 21.46 -29.50
N GLU A 131 -4.88 20.96 -29.07
CA GLU A 131 -3.74 21.79 -28.69
C GLU A 131 -2.67 21.74 -29.79
N ASN A 132 -2.50 22.85 -30.51
CA ASN A 132 -1.54 22.93 -31.61
C ASN A 132 -0.26 23.68 -31.19
N THR A 133 0.90 23.14 -31.54
CA THR A 133 2.19 23.62 -31.05
C THR A 133 2.85 24.73 -31.89
N PHE A 134 2.27 25.20 -33.01
CA PHE A 134 2.82 26.37 -33.73
C PHE A 134 1.78 27.24 -34.46
N ILE A 135 1.92 28.57 -34.33
CA ILE A 135 1.16 29.62 -35.03
C ILE A 135 2.03 30.22 -36.14
N GLN A 136 1.53 30.31 -37.38
CA GLN A 136 2.08 31.23 -38.41
C GLN A 136 1.35 32.58 -38.36
N GLU A 137 2.10 33.67 -38.56
CA GLU A 137 1.63 35.07 -38.38
C GLU A 137 0.50 35.52 -39.32
N ASP A 138 0.17 34.78 -40.38
CA ASP A 138 -0.79 35.24 -41.40
C ASP A 138 -2.24 34.76 -41.21
N GLY A 139 -2.52 33.94 -40.19
CA GLY A 139 -3.88 33.50 -39.84
C GLY A 139 -4.58 32.66 -40.92
N SER A 140 -3.83 32.04 -41.85
CA SER A 140 -4.42 31.39 -43.03
C SER A 140 -4.67 29.87 -42.94
N ASN A 141 -4.33 29.19 -41.83
CA ASN A 141 -4.56 27.74 -41.70
C ASN A 141 -5.66 27.39 -40.69
N GLY A 142 -6.81 26.95 -41.19
CA GLY A 142 -7.77 26.11 -40.46
C GLY A 142 -7.61 24.66 -40.92
N GLY A 143 -7.54 23.71 -39.98
CA GLY A 143 -7.62 22.28 -40.27
C GLY A 143 -9.08 21.81 -40.31
N MET A 144 -9.33 20.59 -40.81
CA MET A 144 -10.64 19.95 -40.72
C MET A 144 -10.54 18.75 -39.78
N LEU A 145 -11.45 18.62 -38.83
CA LEU A 145 -11.57 17.39 -38.02
C LEU A 145 -12.74 16.58 -38.57
N ARG A 146 -12.51 15.29 -38.79
CA ARG A 146 -13.55 14.37 -39.26
C ARG A 146 -13.83 13.36 -38.17
N VAL A 147 -15.10 13.25 -37.78
CA VAL A 147 -15.60 12.14 -36.97
C VAL A 147 -16.21 11.11 -37.89
N GLU A 148 -15.75 9.88 -37.82
CA GLU A 148 -16.24 8.74 -38.59
C GLU A 148 -16.78 7.67 -37.64
N VAL A 149 -17.95 7.11 -37.95
CA VAL A 149 -18.53 6.00 -37.19
C VAL A 149 -18.64 4.77 -38.10
N PHE A 150 -17.99 3.70 -37.67
CA PHE A 150 -17.94 2.40 -38.33
C PHE A 150 -18.71 1.37 -37.52
N ASP A 151 -19.30 0.40 -38.23
CA ASP A 151 -19.78 -0.84 -37.61
C ASP A 151 -18.58 -1.70 -37.23
N ALA A 152 -18.48 -2.14 -35.98
CA ALA A 152 -17.36 -2.95 -35.54
C ALA A 152 -17.40 -4.40 -36.04
N GLU A 153 -18.59 -4.93 -36.39
CA GLU A 153 -18.70 -6.28 -36.96
C GLU A 153 -18.39 -6.30 -38.46
N ASP A 154 -18.53 -5.15 -39.13
CA ASP A 154 -18.34 -4.98 -40.59
C ASP A 154 -17.05 -4.22 -40.96
N LEU A 155 -16.13 -4.06 -39.99
CA LEU A 155 -14.90 -3.27 -40.10
C LEU A 155 -13.97 -3.75 -41.23
N MET A 156 -13.98 -5.07 -41.53
CA MET A 156 -13.27 -5.69 -42.67
C MET A 156 -13.82 -5.28 -44.05
N ARG A 157 -14.97 -4.59 -44.12
CA ARG A 157 -15.61 -4.15 -45.37
C ARG A 157 -15.64 -2.62 -45.54
N ASN A 158 -14.99 -1.85 -44.65
CA ASN A 158 -14.87 -0.38 -44.72
C ASN A 158 -16.20 0.38 -44.90
N LYS A 159 -17.30 -0.12 -44.33
CA LYS A 159 -18.62 0.51 -44.51
C LYS A 159 -18.87 1.61 -43.46
N LEU A 160 -18.64 2.87 -43.85
CA LEU A 160 -18.97 4.06 -43.05
C LEU A 160 -20.49 4.14 -42.81
N ILE A 161 -20.92 4.17 -41.55
CA ILE A 161 -22.35 4.26 -41.19
C ILE A 161 -22.80 5.71 -41.19
N SER A 162 -22.01 6.59 -40.58
CA SER A 162 -22.22 8.05 -40.57
C SER A 162 -20.89 8.75 -40.33
N GLY A 163 -20.77 9.99 -40.81
CA GLY A 163 -19.60 10.83 -40.56
C GLY A 163 -20.01 12.29 -40.52
N ILE A 164 -19.34 13.08 -39.68
CA ILE A 164 -19.53 14.52 -39.58
C ILE A 164 -18.17 15.19 -39.81
N ASP A 165 -18.15 16.13 -40.75
CA ASP A 165 -17.02 17.03 -40.97
C ASP A 165 -17.22 18.30 -40.13
N ALA A 166 -16.32 18.54 -39.19
CA ALA A 166 -16.30 19.74 -38.35
C ALA A 166 -15.12 20.62 -38.77
N GLN A 167 -15.43 21.82 -39.27
CA GLN A 167 -14.41 22.84 -39.51
C GLN A 167 -14.13 23.58 -38.21
N TRP A 168 -12.86 23.70 -37.84
CA TRP A 168 -12.45 24.54 -36.72
C TRP A 168 -11.62 25.73 -37.23
N LYS A 169 -11.68 26.85 -36.51
CA LYS A 169 -10.90 28.05 -36.84
C LYS A 169 -9.89 28.32 -35.72
N VAL A 170 -8.62 28.46 -36.07
CA VAL A 170 -7.60 28.98 -35.15
C VAL A 170 -7.86 30.46 -34.93
N TYR A 171 -8.07 30.89 -33.69
CA TYR A 171 -8.07 32.31 -33.33
C TYR A 171 -6.70 32.68 -32.76
N THR A 172 -5.99 33.60 -33.42
CA THR A 172 -4.75 34.17 -32.87
C THR A 172 -5.09 35.23 -31.83
N LYS A 173 -4.65 35.05 -30.58
CA LYS A 173 -4.57 36.16 -29.62
C LYS A 173 -3.28 36.93 -29.97
N LYS A 174 -3.44 38.16 -30.45
CA LYS A 174 -2.34 39.02 -30.91
C LYS A 174 -1.62 39.63 -29.71
N ASP A 175 -0.85 38.84 -28.97
CA ASP A 175 0.12 39.35 -28.01
C ASP A 175 1.49 38.71 -28.23
N ASN A 176 2.51 39.56 -28.38
CA ASN A 176 3.84 39.23 -28.91
C ASN A 176 4.81 38.73 -27.82
N SER A 177 4.34 37.86 -26.92
CA SER A 177 5.22 37.07 -26.04
C SER A 177 5.44 35.70 -26.67
N LYS A 178 6.71 35.34 -26.87
CA LYS A 178 7.11 34.01 -27.34
C LYS A 178 6.75 32.98 -26.27
N ASP A 179 5.63 32.31 -26.49
CA ASP A 179 5.15 31.01 -25.96
C ASP A 179 3.61 31.06 -25.87
N ASN A 180 2.96 31.26 -27.02
CA ASN A 180 1.50 31.24 -27.10
C ASN A 180 1.02 29.79 -27.32
N TRP A 181 0.76 29.09 -26.23
CA TRP A 181 -0.15 27.93 -26.23
C TRP A 181 -1.57 28.44 -26.41
N GLY A 182 -2.20 28.12 -27.53
CA GLY A 182 -3.59 28.50 -27.80
C GLY A 182 -4.51 27.31 -27.59
N LEU A 183 -5.28 27.30 -26.50
CA LEU A 183 -6.41 26.38 -26.33
C LEU A 183 -7.56 26.84 -27.23
N VAL A 184 -8.06 25.92 -28.08
CA VAL A 184 -9.34 26.09 -28.77
C VAL A 184 -10.25 24.96 -28.31
N GLU A 185 -11.19 25.29 -27.43
CA GLU A 185 -12.30 24.42 -27.05
C GLU A 185 -13.45 24.70 -28.02
N ASP A 186 -13.73 23.77 -28.95
CA ASP A 186 -14.80 23.94 -29.93
C ASP A 186 -15.66 22.67 -29.99
N LYS A 187 -16.99 22.84 -29.93
CA LYS A 187 -17.92 21.72 -30.02
C LYS A 187 -17.94 21.22 -31.46
N LEU A 188 -17.45 19.99 -31.70
CA LEU A 188 -17.32 19.44 -33.05
C LEU A 188 -18.67 19.05 -33.67
N GLY A 189 -19.63 18.62 -32.85
CA GLY A 189 -20.99 18.28 -33.29
C GLY A 189 -21.61 17.11 -32.52
N THR A 190 -22.79 16.69 -32.97
CA THR A 190 -23.53 15.55 -32.40
C THR A 190 -23.69 14.48 -33.48
N VAL A 191 -23.25 13.25 -33.21
CA VAL A 191 -23.42 12.10 -34.09
C VAL A 191 -24.51 11.18 -33.54
N THR A 192 -25.52 10.87 -34.35
CA THR A 192 -26.56 9.90 -33.96
C THR A 192 -26.17 8.50 -34.38
N ILE A 193 -26.19 7.55 -33.45
CA ILE A 193 -26.01 6.13 -33.76
C ILE A 193 -27.39 5.46 -33.82
N PRO A 194 -27.78 4.91 -34.98
CA PRO A 194 -29.19 4.62 -35.24
C PRO A 194 -29.72 3.35 -34.55
N ASN A 195 -28.86 2.35 -34.26
CA ASN A 195 -29.27 1.02 -33.82
C ASN A 195 -28.42 0.48 -32.66
N GLU A 196 -28.86 -0.64 -32.09
CA GLU A 196 -28.05 -1.48 -31.20
C GLU A 196 -26.91 -2.13 -32.00
N GLY A 197 -25.70 -2.17 -31.43
CA GLY A 197 -24.53 -2.77 -32.08
C GLY A 197 -23.20 -2.34 -31.47
N LYS A 198 -22.11 -2.86 -32.03
CA LYS A 198 -20.74 -2.46 -31.69
C LYS A 198 -20.25 -1.47 -32.73
N TYR A 199 -19.67 -0.37 -32.28
CA TYR A 199 -19.26 0.74 -33.11
C TYR A 199 -17.81 1.11 -32.85
N LEU A 200 -17.10 1.44 -33.92
CA LEU A 200 -15.81 2.13 -33.83
C LEU A 200 -16.02 3.58 -34.25
N ILE A 201 -15.73 4.51 -33.36
CA ILE A 201 -15.77 5.95 -33.62
C ILE A 201 -14.35 6.44 -33.76
N ILE A 202 -14.05 7.22 -34.80
CA ILE A 202 -12.72 7.75 -35.05
C ILE A 202 -12.82 9.26 -35.25
N LEU A 203 -12.10 10.02 -34.45
CA LEU A 203 -11.79 11.42 -34.69
C LEU A 203 -10.44 11.52 -35.39
N ARG A 204 -10.42 12.08 -36.60
CA ARG A 204 -9.19 12.30 -37.40
C ARG A 204 -8.95 13.77 -37.68
N ALA A 205 -7.69 14.16 -37.69
CA ALA A 205 -7.28 15.39 -38.35
C ALA A 205 -7.18 15.17 -39.87
N VAL A 206 -7.86 16.01 -40.64
CA VAL A 206 -7.81 16.04 -42.10
C VAL A 206 -7.06 17.30 -42.52
N GLN A 207 -5.86 17.11 -43.05
CA GLN A 207 -5.04 18.21 -43.55
C GLN A 207 -5.61 18.71 -44.89
N ASN A 208 -5.90 20.01 -44.98
CA ASN A 208 -6.18 20.68 -46.25
C ASN A 208 -5.17 21.82 -46.43
N GLY A 209 -4.10 21.56 -47.18
CA GLY A 209 -3.21 22.64 -47.61
C GLY A 209 -1.81 22.18 -47.99
N SER A 210 -1.54 22.11 -49.29
CA SER A 210 -0.19 22.09 -49.85
C SER A 210 0.35 23.52 -49.97
N ASN A 211 1.57 23.76 -49.48
CA ASN A 211 2.37 24.94 -49.85
C ASN A 211 2.54 24.98 -51.38
N PRO A 212 2.60 26.16 -52.04
CA PRO A 212 2.89 26.29 -53.48
C PRO A 212 4.14 25.55 -53.99
N ASN A 213 5.04 25.11 -53.12
CA ASN A 213 6.24 24.35 -53.46
C ASN A 213 6.15 22.82 -53.22
N GLY A 214 4.99 22.29 -52.80
CA GLY A 214 4.75 20.85 -52.73
C GLY A 214 5.49 20.07 -51.62
N GLU A 215 6.15 20.74 -50.69
CA GLU A 215 6.75 20.08 -49.51
C GLU A 215 5.70 19.86 -48.41
N ILE A 216 5.57 18.61 -47.97
CA ILE A 216 4.80 18.19 -46.79
C ILE A 216 5.74 18.31 -45.58
N TYR A 217 5.37 19.12 -44.59
CA TYR A 217 6.06 19.17 -43.31
C TYR A 217 5.34 18.24 -42.33
N GLU A 218 6.05 17.30 -41.69
CA GLU A 218 5.55 16.58 -40.51
C GLU A 218 5.25 17.61 -39.40
N ARG A 219 3.99 17.71 -38.96
CA ARG A 219 3.56 18.63 -37.89
C ARG A 219 3.16 17.82 -36.66
N ASN A 220 3.68 18.18 -35.49
CA ASN A 220 3.22 17.62 -34.23
C ASN A 220 1.89 18.29 -33.84
N VAL A 221 0.81 17.52 -33.78
CA VAL A 221 -0.48 17.96 -33.23
C VAL A 221 -0.73 17.15 -31.96
N SER A 222 -0.96 17.81 -30.83
CA SER A 222 -1.44 17.13 -29.62
C SER A 222 -2.97 17.28 -29.59
N MET A 223 -3.69 16.16 -29.48
CA MET A 223 -5.14 16.18 -29.48
C MET A 223 -5.65 15.66 -28.13
N LEU A 224 -6.42 16.49 -27.43
CA LEU A 224 -7.28 16.06 -26.34
C LEU A 224 -8.70 15.96 -26.89
N ALA A 225 -9.40 14.85 -26.65
CA ALA A 225 -10.79 14.75 -27.07
C ALA A 225 -11.66 14.18 -25.95
N GLU A 226 -12.82 14.79 -25.78
CA GLU A 226 -13.83 14.40 -24.81
C GLU A 226 -15.09 13.95 -25.55
N MET A 227 -15.53 12.73 -25.30
CA MET A 227 -16.80 12.25 -25.82
C MET A 227 -17.81 12.17 -24.69
N LYS A 228 -18.94 12.85 -24.87
CA LYS A 228 -20.07 12.83 -23.95
C LYS A 228 -21.23 12.05 -24.53
N LEU A 229 -21.64 11.00 -23.83
CA LEU A 229 -22.84 10.24 -24.17
C LEU A 229 -24.09 11.03 -23.75
N THR A 230 -25.10 11.14 -24.62
CA THR A 230 -26.36 11.83 -24.27
C THR A 230 -27.58 10.95 -24.58
N GLY A 231 -28.66 11.11 -23.80
CA GLY A 231 -29.90 10.36 -23.97
C GLY A 231 -30.06 9.13 -23.06
N LYS A 232 -31.02 8.26 -23.37
CA LYS A 232 -31.53 7.21 -22.46
C LYS A 232 -30.48 6.17 -22.04
N TYR A 233 -29.51 5.87 -22.90
CA TYR A 233 -28.39 4.98 -22.56
C TYR A 233 -27.41 5.63 -21.57
N ALA A 234 -27.21 6.95 -21.62
CA ALA A 234 -26.44 7.68 -20.61
C ALA A 234 -27.12 7.60 -19.23
N GLU A 235 -28.45 7.75 -19.18
CA GLU A 235 -29.25 7.55 -17.97
C GLU A 235 -29.18 6.09 -17.45
N ASN A 236 -29.04 5.10 -18.34
CA ASN A 236 -28.88 3.69 -17.97
C ASN A 236 -27.45 3.34 -17.51
N ILE A 237 -26.41 4.02 -18.02
CA ILE A 237 -25.03 3.90 -17.54
C ILE A 237 -24.88 4.51 -16.14
N GLU A 238 -25.50 5.66 -15.88
CA GLU A 238 -25.62 6.21 -14.52
C GLU A 238 -26.34 5.23 -13.57
N GLN A 239 -27.18 4.35 -14.10
CA GLN A 239 -27.89 3.28 -13.39
C GLN A 239 -27.20 1.91 -13.44
N LEU A 240 -25.93 1.80 -13.86
CA LEU A 240 -25.17 0.53 -13.83
C LEU A 240 -25.03 0.02 -12.39
N LYS A 241 -26.05 -0.70 -11.93
CA LYS A 241 -26.12 -1.23 -10.57
C LYS A 241 -24.84 -2.02 -10.27
N ILE A 242 -24.20 -1.70 -9.14
CA ILE A 242 -23.28 -2.61 -8.46
C ILE A 242 -23.89 -4.01 -8.54
N PRO A 243 -23.21 -5.04 -9.08
CA PRO A 243 -23.78 -6.37 -9.18
C PRO A 243 -24.39 -6.76 -7.84
N GLU A 244 -25.62 -7.30 -7.82
CA GLU A 244 -26.33 -7.66 -6.56
C GLU A 244 -25.51 -8.59 -5.65
N THR A 245 -24.46 -9.21 -6.20
CA THR A 245 -23.54 -10.11 -5.52
C THR A 245 -22.34 -9.45 -4.84
N ARG A 246 -21.97 -8.20 -5.19
CA ARG A 246 -20.84 -7.49 -4.54
C ARG A 246 -21.21 -7.07 -3.13
N GLY A 247 -20.29 -7.28 -2.18
CA GLY A 247 -20.47 -6.98 -0.76
C GLY A 247 -21.55 -7.81 -0.07
N ARG A 248 -21.93 -8.96 -0.62
CA ARG A 248 -23.04 -9.80 -0.11
C ARG A 248 -22.88 -10.21 1.36
N TYR A 249 -21.65 -10.35 1.83
CA TYR A 249 -21.33 -10.80 3.18
C TYR A 249 -21.22 -9.64 4.19
N PHE A 250 -21.32 -8.40 3.70
CA PHE A 250 -21.30 -7.20 4.52
C PHE A 250 -22.70 -6.60 4.61
N THR A 251 -23.29 -6.61 5.81
CA THR A 251 -24.70 -6.27 6.02
C THR A 251 -24.93 -4.95 6.76
N TRP A 252 -23.87 -4.20 7.08
CA TRP A 252 -23.94 -2.95 7.84
C TRP A 252 -24.39 -1.76 6.97
N LYS A 253 -23.53 -1.31 6.06
CA LYS A 253 -23.80 -0.16 5.17
C LYS A 253 -23.89 -0.62 3.73
N LYS A 254 -24.94 -0.17 3.05
CA LYS A 254 -25.16 -0.46 1.61
C LYS A 254 -25.08 0.77 0.72
N GLU A 255 -25.33 1.94 1.30
CA GLU A 255 -25.39 3.23 0.63
C GLU A 255 -24.54 4.23 1.42
N TYR A 256 -23.94 5.17 0.70
CA TYR A 256 -23.22 6.29 1.30
C TYR A 256 -24.20 7.38 1.74
N ILE A 257 -24.03 7.88 2.96
CA ILE A 257 -24.72 9.06 3.46
C ILE A 257 -23.69 10.20 3.48
N PRO A 258 -23.90 11.29 2.71
CA PRO A 258 -22.96 12.41 2.69
C PRO A 258 -22.75 13.03 4.08
N GLU A 259 -21.48 13.14 4.45
CA GLU A 259 -21.03 13.76 5.71
C GLU A 259 -19.86 14.70 5.44
N ASP A 260 -19.84 15.85 6.13
CA ASP A 260 -18.74 16.82 6.04
C ASP A 260 -17.45 16.25 6.65
N LEU A 261 -16.31 16.56 6.02
CA LEU A 261 -15.02 16.19 6.57
C LEU A 261 -14.58 17.16 7.68
N PRO A 262 -14.08 16.66 8.82
CA PRO A 262 -13.47 17.52 9.82
C PRO A 262 -12.15 18.11 9.31
N THR A 263 -11.80 19.29 9.82
CA THR A 263 -10.46 19.87 9.60
C THR A 263 -9.55 19.61 10.79
N PHE A 264 -8.25 19.76 10.61
CA PHE A 264 -7.29 19.69 11.71
C PHE A 264 -7.61 20.73 12.79
N GLU A 265 -7.91 21.97 12.42
CA GLU A 265 -8.16 23.09 13.34
C GLU A 265 -9.39 22.84 14.22
N SER A 266 -10.47 22.27 13.65
CA SER A 266 -11.68 21.93 14.40
C SER A 266 -11.55 20.66 15.23
N SER A 267 -10.51 19.86 14.97
CA SER A 267 -10.29 18.55 15.59
C SER A 267 -9.18 18.53 16.63
N LYS A 268 -8.21 19.45 16.56
CA LYS A 268 -6.98 19.46 17.36
C LYS A 268 -7.21 19.32 18.86
N ASP A 269 -8.25 19.97 19.40
CA ASP A 269 -8.60 19.91 20.83
C ASP A 269 -9.30 18.64 21.29
N LYS A 270 -9.56 17.71 20.36
CA LYS A 270 -10.13 16.38 20.62
C LYS A 270 -9.09 15.27 20.44
N LEU A 271 -7.90 15.60 19.92
CA LEU A 271 -6.80 14.66 19.76
C LEU A 271 -6.00 14.54 21.06
N PRO A 272 -5.29 13.42 21.30
CA PRO A 272 -4.39 13.31 22.43
C PRO A 272 -3.30 14.38 22.39
N LYS A 273 -2.94 14.90 23.56
CA LYS A 273 -1.96 15.97 23.75
C LYS A 273 -0.73 15.40 24.45
N PRO A 274 0.26 14.88 23.71
CA PRO A 274 1.48 14.35 24.30
C PRO A 274 2.29 15.46 24.97
N ILE A 275 2.89 15.13 26.12
CA ILE A 275 3.81 15.97 26.88
C ILE A 275 5.16 15.26 26.85
N LEU A 276 6.22 15.97 26.43
CA LEU A 276 7.57 15.44 26.35
C LEU A 276 8.60 16.56 26.45
N ASP A 277 8.89 17.01 27.67
CA ASP A 277 9.71 18.21 27.89
C ASP A 277 11.18 17.99 27.49
N GLY A 278 11.66 16.75 27.47
CA GLY A 278 13.00 16.39 26.99
C GLY A 278 13.16 16.35 25.47
N ASN A 279 12.06 16.28 24.71
CA ASN A 279 12.06 16.24 23.24
C ASN A 279 10.84 16.99 22.66
N PRO A 280 10.69 18.30 22.91
CA PRO A 280 9.55 19.09 22.42
C PRO A 280 9.43 19.09 20.88
N GLU A 281 10.53 18.86 20.17
CA GLU A 281 10.56 18.72 18.71
C GLU A 281 9.77 17.50 18.21
N TRP A 282 9.72 16.40 18.95
CA TRP A 282 8.90 15.24 18.58
C TRP A 282 7.41 15.53 18.75
N VAL A 283 7.05 16.34 19.74
CA VAL A 283 5.67 16.84 19.89
C VAL A 283 5.30 17.78 18.74
N ASN A 284 6.24 18.59 18.24
CA ASN A 284 6.00 19.40 17.04
C ASN A 284 5.80 18.52 15.79
N LEU A 285 6.62 17.48 15.61
CA LEU A 285 6.46 16.52 14.53
C LEU A 285 5.08 15.82 14.61
N TYR A 286 4.67 15.38 15.81
CA TYR A 286 3.34 14.80 16.06
C TYR A 286 2.20 15.71 15.56
N TRP A 287 2.22 17.00 15.89
CA TRP A 287 1.17 17.92 15.46
C TRP A 287 1.17 18.20 13.96
N ASN A 288 2.35 18.29 13.32
CA ASN A 288 2.44 18.43 11.87
C ASN A 288 1.95 17.17 11.15
N THR A 289 2.19 15.99 11.72
CA THR A 289 1.71 14.71 11.19
C THR A 289 0.19 14.66 11.17
N TRP A 290 -0.47 15.04 12.28
CA TRP A 290 -1.93 15.15 12.30
C TRP A 290 -2.44 16.16 11.27
N LYS A 291 -1.81 17.33 11.13
CA LYS A 291 -2.21 18.30 10.11
C LYS A 291 -2.23 17.67 8.71
N PHE A 292 -1.15 16.99 8.32
CA PHE A 292 -1.08 16.31 7.01
C PHE A 292 -2.11 15.18 6.89
N ALA A 293 -2.34 14.39 7.94
CA ALA A 293 -3.32 13.31 7.92
C ALA A 293 -4.75 13.83 7.66
N PHE A 294 -5.14 14.94 8.28
CA PHE A 294 -6.45 15.55 8.04
C PHE A 294 -6.59 16.17 6.64
N GLU A 295 -5.50 16.67 6.05
CA GLU A 295 -5.49 17.14 4.64
C GLU A 295 -5.71 15.99 3.64
N GLN A 296 -5.52 14.75 4.07
CA GLN A 296 -5.69 13.54 3.27
C GLN A 296 -7.06 12.89 3.43
N LEU A 297 -7.98 13.45 4.21
CA LEU A 297 -9.35 12.93 4.25
C LEU A 297 -10.05 13.11 2.90
N ARG A 298 -10.87 12.12 2.52
CA ARG A 298 -11.60 12.10 1.25
C ARG A 298 -13.07 11.79 1.48
N THR A 299 -13.90 12.41 0.64
CA THR A 299 -15.32 12.08 0.51
C THR A 299 -15.56 11.17 -0.68
N VAL A 300 -16.66 10.43 -0.63
CA VAL A 300 -17.13 9.66 -1.79
C VAL A 300 -17.57 10.62 -2.89
N LYS A 301 -16.97 10.49 -4.09
CA LYS A 301 -17.19 11.41 -5.21
C LYS A 301 -18.35 11.01 -6.12
N ALA A 302 -18.50 9.71 -6.40
CA ALA A 302 -19.53 9.19 -7.31
C ALA A 302 -20.79 8.73 -6.55
N THR A 303 -21.94 8.76 -7.23
CA THR A 303 -23.23 8.26 -6.69
C THR A 303 -23.44 6.76 -6.91
N ASN A 304 -22.73 6.17 -7.88
CA ASN A 304 -22.81 4.75 -8.23
C ASN A 304 -21.45 4.07 -8.03
N THR A 305 -21.08 3.90 -6.76
CA THR A 305 -19.79 3.36 -6.32
C THR A 305 -19.99 2.38 -5.17
N THR A 306 -19.05 1.45 -5.01
CA THR A 306 -19.00 0.57 -3.84
C THR A 306 -18.61 1.31 -2.56
N PHE A 307 -18.16 2.56 -2.66
CA PHE A 307 -17.78 3.35 -1.49
C PHE A 307 -19.02 3.78 -0.71
N VAL A 308 -19.06 3.41 0.56
CA VAL A 308 -20.19 3.64 1.49
C VAL A 308 -19.78 4.48 2.71
N SER A 309 -18.52 4.90 2.79
CA SER A 309 -17.99 5.77 3.84
C SER A 309 -16.93 6.72 3.31
N ASN A 310 -16.86 7.92 3.89
CA ASN A 310 -15.68 8.77 3.84
C ASN A 310 -14.46 7.99 4.32
N TYR A 311 -13.29 8.31 3.78
CA TYR A 311 -12.10 7.50 3.99
C TYR A 311 -10.85 8.33 4.28
N ILE A 312 -9.92 7.67 4.97
CA ILE A 312 -8.52 8.10 5.05
C ILE A 312 -7.82 7.62 3.77
N ASP A 313 -6.88 8.42 3.27
CA ASP A 313 -6.18 8.19 2.00
C ASP A 313 -4.67 8.34 2.22
N GLU A 314 -3.89 7.45 1.67
CA GLU A 314 -2.43 7.43 1.78
C GLU A 314 -1.74 8.45 0.88
N ALA A 315 -2.48 9.13 0.00
CA ALA A 315 -1.99 10.04 -1.04
C ALA A 315 -0.95 9.39 -1.96
N PHE A 316 -1.20 8.14 -2.35
CA PHE A 316 -0.30 7.35 -3.19
C PHE A 316 -0.61 7.45 -4.68
N SER A 317 -1.88 7.30 -5.06
CA SER A 317 -2.42 7.42 -6.43
C SER A 317 -3.92 7.75 -6.37
N ASN A 318 -4.67 7.50 -7.44
CA ASN A 318 -6.15 7.64 -7.47
C ASN A 318 -6.87 6.33 -7.06
N ASP A 319 -6.19 5.52 -6.26
CA ASP A 319 -6.69 4.22 -5.79
C ASP A 319 -6.49 4.14 -4.29
N LEU A 320 -7.43 3.48 -3.61
CA LEU A 320 -7.40 3.17 -2.20
C LEU A 320 -6.73 1.81 -1.96
N PHE A 321 -5.65 1.76 -1.18
CA PHE A 321 -4.87 0.54 -0.96
C PHE A 321 -5.22 -0.16 0.35
N GLN A 322 -5.59 -1.43 0.27
CA GLN A 322 -6.14 -2.20 1.39
C GLN A 322 -5.24 -2.25 2.64
N TRP A 323 -3.96 -2.62 2.45
CA TRP A 323 -3.03 -2.83 3.57
C TRP A 323 -2.66 -1.49 4.21
N ASP A 324 -2.50 -0.46 3.41
CA ASP A 324 -2.19 0.90 3.82
C ASP A 324 -3.24 1.40 4.81
N ILE A 325 -4.53 1.25 4.47
CA ILE A 325 -5.63 1.59 5.37
C ILE A 325 -5.55 0.83 6.70
N GLN A 326 -5.27 -0.47 6.66
CA GLN A 326 -5.15 -1.29 7.86
C GLN A 326 -4.00 -0.82 8.77
N MET A 327 -2.88 -0.39 8.18
CA MET A 327 -1.75 0.20 8.91
C MET A 327 -2.07 1.61 9.41
N MET A 328 -2.76 2.42 8.62
CA MET A 328 -3.15 3.78 9.00
C MET A 328 -4.11 3.79 10.20
N ILE A 329 -5.00 2.79 10.30
CA ILE A 329 -5.89 2.61 11.45
C ILE A 329 -5.10 2.54 12.77
N GLU A 330 -3.87 2.03 12.78
CA GLU A 330 -3.06 1.93 14.01
C GLU A 330 -2.67 3.27 14.64
N PHE A 331 -2.67 4.36 13.88
CA PHE A 331 -2.53 5.71 14.44
C PHE A 331 -3.86 6.48 14.46
N TRP A 332 -4.72 6.29 13.46
CA TRP A 332 -6.04 6.93 13.42
C TRP A 332 -6.98 6.47 14.54
N LYS A 333 -6.74 5.30 15.16
CA LYS A 333 -7.49 4.85 16.34
C LYS A 333 -7.45 5.84 17.51
N TYR A 334 -6.44 6.72 17.54
CA TYR A 334 -6.30 7.79 18.53
C TYR A 334 -7.14 9.04 18.25
N SER A 335 -7.85 9.11 17.13
CA SER A 335 -8.69 10.24 16.73
C SER A 335 -10.17 9.87 16.55
N ASN A 336 -10.65 8.81 17.20
CA ASN A 336 -12.04 8.35 17.05
C ASN A 336 -13.13 9.36 17.52
N GLU A 337 -12.78 10.50 18.14
CA GLU A 337 -13.74 11.60 18.38
C GLU A 337 -13.94 12.54 17.18
N THR A 338 -13.04 12.45 16.20
CA THR A 338 -12.95 13.42 15.11
C THR A 338 -13.38 12.79 13.80
N PHE A 339 -12.86 11.60 13.49
CA PHE A 339 -13.11 10.91 12.24
C PHE A 339 -13.18 9.40 12.45
N ASN A 340 -14.19 8.77 11.85
CA ASN A 340 -14.42 7.32 11.96
C ASN A 340 -13.56 6.55 10.94
N ALA A 341 -12.23 6.55 11.15
CA ALA A 341 -11.28 5.98 10.21
C ALA A 341 -11.49 4.49 9.90
N ILE A 342 -11.98 3.69 10.87
CA ILE A 342 -12.27 2.26 10.66
C ILE A 342 -13.36 2.04 9.60
N ALA A 343 -14.25 3.03 9.39
CA ALA A 343 -15.29 2.95 8.37
C ALA A 343 -14.71 2.93 6.95
N THR A 344 -13.45 3.29 6.74
CA THR A 344 -12.76 3.11 5.46
C THR A 344 -12.80 1.65 5.00
N GLN A 345 -12.71 0.68 5.93
CA GLN A 345 -12.81 -0.75 5.60
C GLN A 345 -14.18 -1.13 5.02
N ASP A 346 -15.24 -0.35 5.29
CA ASP A 346 -16.57 -0.59 4.74
C ASP A 346 -16.57 -0.55 3.20
N ASN A 347 -15.72 0.29 2.60
CA ASN A 347 -15.59 0.39 1.15
C ASN A 347 -15.05 -0.93 0.56
N PHE A 348 -14.07 -1.56 1.21
CA PHE A 348 -13.55 -2.87 0.82
C PHE A 348 -14.56 -4.00 1.04
N TYR A 349 -15.23 -4.02 2.20
CA TYR A 349 -16.26 -5.04 2.47
C TYR A 349 -17.43 -4.93 1.49
N ARG A 350 -17.81 -3.71 1.09
CA ARG A 350 -18.86 -3.46 0.11
C ARG A 350 -18.45 -3.81 -1.32
N ALA A 351 -17.16 -3.66 -1.65
CA ALA A 351 -16.58 -4.05 -2.93
C ALA A 351 -16.33 -5.56 -3.05
N GLN A 352 -16.29 -6.31 -1.94
CA GLN A 352 -15.96 -7.73 -1.90
C GLN A 352 -16.69 -8.57 -2.96
N ASN A 353 -15.94 -9.38 -3.69
CA ASN A 353 -16.45 -10.27 -4.71
C ASN A 353 -17.18 -11.48 -4.10
N TYR A 354 -18.11 -12.08 -4.86
CA TYR A 354 -18.96 -13.20 -4.38
C TYR A 354 -18.16 -14.42 -3.88
N ASN A 355 -17.00 -14.68 -4.50
CA ASN A 355 -16.10 -15.76 -4.12
C ASN A 355 -15.34 -15.49 -2.81
N GLY A 356 -15.43 -14.28 -2.26
CA GLY A 356 -14.74 -13.84 -1.04
C GLY A 356 -13.56 -12.92 -1.28
N MET A 357 -13.07 -12.80 -2.52
CA MET A 357 -11.92 -11.95 -2.82
C MET A 357 -12.23 -10.49 -2.45
N ILE A 358 -11.31 -9.88 -1.72
CA ILE A 358 -11.21 -8.44 -1.55
C ILE A 358 -9.96 -8.02 -2.31
N HIS A 359 -10.13 -7.10 -3.26
CA HIS A 359 -9.06 -6.64 -4.13
C HIS A 359 -8.14 -5.67 -3.37
N ARG A 360 -6.83 -5.72 -3.64
CA ARG A 360 -5.82 -4.91 -2.95
C ARG A 360 -5.96 -3.39 -3.15
N MET A 361 -6.57 -2.99 -4.26
CA MET A 361 -6.76 -1.60 -4.69
C MET A 361 -8.17 -1.40 -5.21
N LEU A 362 -8.81 -0.32 -4.78
CA LEU A 362 -10.08 0.13 -5.34
C LEU A 362 -9.92 1.50 -5.97
N ASN A 363 -10.47 1.71 -7.16
CA ASN A 363 -10.49 3.03 -7.78
C ASN A 363 -11.33 3.99 -6.92
N GLU A 364 -10.78 5.15 -6.55
CA GLU A 364 -11.44 6.10 -5.64
C GLU A 364 -12.71 6.74 -6.22
N ILE A 365 -12.84 6.78 -7.55
CA ILE A 365 -14.00 7.37 -8.22
C ILE A 365 -15.09 6.31 -8.37
N THR A 366 -14.78 5.17 -8.99
CA THR A 366 -15.80 4.18 -9.35
C THR A 366 -16.05 3.15 -8.25
N GLY A 367 -15.09 2.93 -7.34
CA GLY A 367 -15.12 1.85 -6.36
C GLY A 367 -14.90 0.46 -6.96
N ASP A 368 -14.39 0.38 -8.19
CA ASP A 368 -14.07 -0.89 -8.84
C ASP A 368 -12.69 -1.41 -8.47
N ASP A 369 -12.54 -2.73 -8.58
CA ASP A 369 -11.27 -3.45 -8.48
C ASP A 369 -10.28 -2.90 -9.54
N HIS A 370 -9.12 -2.40 -9.11
CA HIS A 370 -8.08 -1.93 -10.03
C HIS A 370 -7.18 -3.08 -10.50
N GLY A 371 -7.57 -3.74 -11.60
CA GLY A 371 -6.77 -4.78 -12.23
C GLY A 371 -7.53 -6.09 -12.47
N GLN A 372 -6.80 -7.20 -12.57
CA GLN A 372 -7.41 -8.52 -12.74
C GLN A 372 -7.90 -9.09 -11.40
N ASN A 373 -9.05 -9.76 -11.43
CA ASN A 373 -9.59 -10.43 -10.25
C ASN A 373 -8.99 -11.83 -10.06
N ASP A 374 -7.73 -11.89 -9.64
CA ASP A 374 -6.99 -13.12 -9.34
C ASP A 374 -6.26 -13.07 -7.99
N ALA A 375 -5.60 -14.18 -7.63
CA ALA A 375 -4.86 -14.30 -6.37
C ALA A 375 -3.70 -13.29 -6.25
N GLN A 376 -3.16 -12.80 -7.37
CA GLN A 376 -2.03 -11.87 -7.38
C GLN A 376 -2.42 -10.46 -6.94
N GLN A 377 -3.71 -10.14 -6.97
CA GLN A 377 -4.24 -8.84 -6.54
C GLN A 377 -4.87 -8.87 -5.15
N THR A 378 -4.43 -9.80 -4.29
CA THR A 378 -4.93 -9.90 -2.91
C THR A 378 -3.87 -9.42 -1.92
N ASN A 379 -4.19 -8.36 -1.18
CA ASN A 379 -3.35 -7.88 -0.10
C ASN A 379 -3.49 -8.74 1.15
N PRO A 380 -2.58 -8.61 2.12
CA PRO A 380 -2.60 -9.47 3.29
C PRO A 380 -3.87 -9.29 4.12
N PRO A 381 -4.42 -10.38 4.68
CA PRO A 381 -5.71 -10.34 5.36
C PRO A 381 -5.54 -9.90 6.81
N ILE A 382 -5.43 -8.61 7.07
CA ILE A 382 -5.33 -8.06 8.44
C ILE A 382 -6.53 -7.16 8.81
N PHE A 383 -7.70 -7.44 8.22
CA PHE A 383 -8.95 -6.69 8.47
C PHE A 383 -9.45 -6.89 9.90
N ALA A 384 -9.55 -8.14 10.36
CA ALA A 384 -10.01 -8.45 11.72
C ALA A 384 -9.02 -7.93 12.77
N TRP A 385 -7.72 -7.96 12.48
CA TRP A 385 -6.71 -7.35 13.35
C TRP A 385 -6.94 -5.85 13.52
N ALA A 386 -7.18 -5.11 12.42
CA ALA A 386 -7.48 -3.68 12.47
C ALA A 386 -8.81 -3.38 13.21
N GLU A 387 -9.88 -4.15 12.97
CA GLU A 387 -11.15 -4.03 13.70
C GLU A 387 -10.97 -4.27 15.21
N LEU A 388 -10.17 -5.27 15.59
CA LEU A 388 -9.92 -5.61 16.99
C LEU A 388 -9.08 -4.53 17.69
N ASN A 389 -8.04 -4.01 17.03
CA ASN A 389 -7.20 -2.94 17.59
C ASN A 389 -7.98 -1.63 17.76
N TRP A 390 -8.84 -1.30 16.80
CA TRP A 390 -9.77 -0.19 16.91
C TRP A 390 -10.74 -0.39 18.09
N ALA A 391 -11.41 -1.54 18.19
CA ALA A 391 -12.32 -1.84 19.29
C ALA A 391 -11.62 -1.84 20.66
N THR A 392 -10.34 -2.23 20.70
CA THR A 392 -9.55 -2.27 21.94
C THR A 392 -9.38 -0.87 22.53
N ILE A 393 -9.15 0.17 21.72
CA ILE A 393 -9.02 1.54 22.23
C ILE A 393 -10.36 2.27 22.35
N THR A 394 -11.31 1.99 21.45
CA THR A 394 -12.60 2.71 21.39
C THR A 394 -13.69 2.06 22.25
N GLY A 395 -13.52 0.81 22.64
CA GLY A 395 -14.56 0.00 23.28
C GLY A 395 -15.72 -0.37 22.36
N ASP A 396 -15.70 0.04 21.10
CA ASP A 396 -16.79 -0.18 20.15
C ASP A 396 -16.64 -1.53 19.43
N LYS A 397 -17.51 -2.47 19.80
CA LYS A 397 -17.63 -3.79 19.18
C LYS A 397 -18.90 -3.94 18.33
N THR A 398 -19.68 -2.87 18.14
CA THR A 398 -21.00 -2.94 17.51
C THR A 398 -20.95 -3.43 16.06
N ARG A 399 -19.83 -3.21 15.39
CA ARG A 399 -19.61 -3.57 13.98
C ARG A 399 -19.30 -5.05 13.79
N PHE A 400 -18.86 -5.76 14.84
CA PHE A 400 -18.30 -7.11 14.73
C PHE A 400 -19.26 -8.11 14.07
N GLU A 401 -20.54 -8.11 14.45
CA GLU A 401 -21.52 -9.05 13.88
C GLU A 401 -21.72 -8.88 12.36
N TYR A 402 -21.38 -7.70 11.82
CA TYR A 402 -21.58 -7.35 10.42
C TYR A 402 -20.33 -7.53 9.54
N VAL A 403 -19.14 -7.37 10.13
CA VAL A 403 -17.86 -7.49 9.40
C VAL A 403 -17.29 -8.91 9.46
N ILE A 404 -17.53 -9.66 10.54
CA ILE A 404 -17.05 -11.05 10.69
C ILE A 404 -17.40 -11.92 9.47
N PRO A 405 -18.63 -11.92 8.92
CA PRO A 405 -18.96 -12.77 7.77
C PRO A 405 -18.17 -12.41 6.51
N ALA A 406 -17.93 -11.13 6.25
CA ALA A 406 -17.13 -10.66 5.10
C ALA A 406 -15.67 -11.10 5.22
N ILE A 407 -15.07 -10.88 6.38
CA ILE A 407 -13.67 -11.26 6.64
C ILE A 407 -13.49 -12.78 6.62
N ALA A 408 -14.42 -13.53 7.23
CA ALA A 408 -14.38 -14.99 7.20
C ALA A 408 -14.47 -15.55 5.76
N LYS A 409 -15.26 -14.91 4.90
CA LYS A 409 -15.35 -15.28 3.49
C LYS A 409 -14.07 -14.93 2.71
N GLN A 410 -13.40 -13.82 3.03
CA GLN A 410 -12.10 -13.50 2.46
C GLN A 410 -11.06 -14.56 2.84
N LEU A 411 -11.03 -15.02 4.09
CA LEU A 411 -10.15 -16.11 4.50
C LEU A 411 -10.47 -17.41 3.75
N GLU A 412 -11.73 -17.74 3.49
CA GLU A 412 -12.07 -18.89 2.63
C GLU A 412 -11.49 -18.74 1.21
N TYR A 413 -11.54 -17.54 0.63
CA TYR A 413 -10.88 -17.29 -0.66
C TYR A 413 -9.37 -17.50 -0.55
N ILE A 414 -8.72 -16.95 0.47
CA ILE A 414 -7.28 -17.05 0.68
C ILE A 414 -6.83 -18.51 0.87
N GLU A 415 -7.56 -19.30 1.65
CA GLU A 415 -7.33 -20.73 1.82
C GLU A 415 -7.39 -21.53 0.51
N ASN A 416 -8.17 -21.04 -0.47
CA ASN A 416 -8.30 -21.70 -1.76
C ASN A 416 -7.29 -21.19 -2.78
N ALA A 417 -6.90 -19.92 -2.70
CA ALA A 417 -6.06 -19.25 -3.69
C ALA A 417 -4.56 -19.22 -3.31
N HIS A 418 -4.23 -19.13 -2.02
CA HIS A 418 -2.88 -18.87 -1.51
C HIS A 418 -2.29 -20.01 -0.67
N ALA A 419 -3.09 -20.98 -0.24
CA ALA A 419 -2.56 -22.16 0.44
C ALA A 419 -1.84 -23.07 -0.56
N GLU A 420 -0.84 -23.80 -0.09
CA GLU A 420 -0.15 -24.83 -0.89
C GLU A 420 -1.16 -25.81 -1.56
N PRO A 421 -0.96 -26.18 -2.85
CA PRO A 421 -1.92 -26.98 -3.61
C PRO A 421 -2.40 -28.26 -2.90
N LYS A 422 -3.73 -28.45 -2.89
CA LYS A 422 -4.37 -29.53 -2.13
C LYS A 422 -4.01 -30.96 -2.59
N ASN A 423 -3.50 -31.13 -3.80
CA ASN A 423 -3.13 -32.41 -4.41
C ASN A 423 -1.68 -32.84 -4.15
N LYS A 424 -0.85 -32.03 -3.50
CA LYS A 424 0.53 -32.37 -3.17
C LYS A 424 0.60 -33.35 -1.99
N LYS A 425 1.52 -34.33 -2.05
CA LYS A 425 1.63 -35.40 -1.04
C LYS A 425 2.34 -34.94 0.24
N ASP A 426 3.44 -34.22 0.11
CA ASP A 426 4.30 -33.78 1.22
C ASP A 426 4.17 -32.27 1.45
N LYS A 427 3.03 -31.86 2.03
CA LYS A 427 2.69 -30.45 2.23
C LYS A 427 3.41 -29.81 3.42
N HIS A 428 3.75 -28.54 3.28
CA HIS A 428 4.11 -27.62 4.36
C HIS A 428 2.90 -26.95 5.03
N PHE A 429 1.75 -26.85 4.34
CA PHE A 429 0.49 -26.25 4.86
C PHE A 429 0.60 -24.75 5.23
N LEU A 430 1.50 -24.04 4.54
CA LEU A 430 1.70 -22.61 4.70
C LEU A 430 1.16 -21.87 3.46
N TYR A 431 1.21 -20.55 3.50
CA TYR A 431 0.61 -19.68 2.50
C TYR A 431 1.69 -18.93 1.75
N TRP A 432 1.41 -18.64 0.48
CA TRP A 432 2.26 -17.82 -0.37
C TRP A 432 1.56 -16.51 -0.73
N ASN A 433 2.35 -15.49 -1.00
CA ASN A 433 1.89 -14.29 -1.70
C ASN A 433 3.01 -13.74 -2.57
N ASN A 434 2.70 -12.95 -3.59
CA ASN A 434 3.71 -12.28 -4.41
C ASN A 434 4.09 -10.91 -3.82
N GLY A 435 5.09 -10.24 -4.40
CA GLY A 435 5.56 -8.93 -3.93
C GLY A 435 4.47 -7.86 -3.96
N GLN A 436 3.69 -7.76 -5.04
CA GLN A 436 2.61 -6.77 -5.13
C GLN A 436 1.47 -7.01 -4.14
N GLY A 437 1.21 -8.27 -3.82
CA GLY A 437 0.16 -8.72 -2.92
C GLY A 437 0.58 -8.77 -1.47
N ASN A 438 1.87 -8.78 -1.12
CA ASN A 438 2.32 -8.62 0.27
C ASN A 438 2.75 -7.17 0.60
N GLY A 439 2.78 -6.29 -0.40
CA GLY A 439 3.20 -4.88 -0.26
C GLY A 439 4.71 -4.71 -0.18
N LEU A 440 5.48 -5.75 -0.50
CA LEU A 440 6.94 -5.78 -0.48
C LEU A 440 7.45 -6.15 -1.90
N ASP A 441 6.99 -5.34 -2.85
CA ASP A 441 7.04 -5.52 -4.30
C ASP A 441 8.39 -5.92 -4.89
N SER A 442 9.49 -5.50 -4.26
CA SER A 442 10.84 -5.70 -4.78
C SER A 442 11.64 -6.75 -4.02
N LEU A 443 11.11 -7.30 -2.91
CA LEU A 443 11.87 -8.24 -2.09
C LEU A 443 12.36 -9.45 -2.90
N PRO A 444 13.59 -9.93 -2.61
CA PRO A 444 14.14 -11.09 -3.29
C PRO A 444 13.48 -12.35 -2.72
N ARG A 445 12.33 -12.74 -3.29
CA ARG A 445 11.62 -13.97 -2.96
C ARG A 445 11.46 -14.84 -4.21
N ALA A 446 11.57 -16.16 -4.04
CA ALA A 446 11.37 -17.17 -5.09
C ALA A 446 12.15 -16.90 -6.41
N ASN A 447 11.48 -17.05 -7.57
CA ASN A 447 12.04 -16.83 -8.92
C ASN A 447 11.98 -15.35 -9.36
N GLY A 448 11.73 -14.43 -8.42
CA GLY A 448 11.51 -13.01 -8.67
C GLY A 448 10.23 -12.54 -7.98
N PRO A 449 9.98 -11.21 -7.97
CA PRO A 449 8.91 -10.61 -7.17
C PRO A 449 7.47 -11.03 -7.51
N TYR A 450 7.26 -11.73 -8.64
CA TYR A 450 5.92 -11.99 -9.19
C TYR A 450 5.48 -13.48 -9.13
N GLU A 451 6.36 -14.45 -8.86
CA GLU A 451 6.00 -15.88 -8.83
C GLU A 451 6.51 -16.61 -7.57
N THR A 452 5.61 -16.86 -6.62
CA THR A 452 5.93 -17.47 -5.30
C THR A 452 5.02 -18.66 -4.93
N LYS A 453 4.29 -19.25 -5.89
CA LYS A 453 3.18 -20.21 -5.65
C LYS A 453 3.54 -21.47 -4.85
N ASP A 454 4.81 -21.80 -4.76
CA ASP A 454 5.33 -22.99 -4.08
C ASP A 454 6.22 -22.65 -2.85
N VAL A 455 6.12 -21.42 -2.33
CA VAL A 455 6.88 -20.95 -1.15
C VAL A 455 5.97 -20.89 0.08
N GLY A 456 6.46 -21.35 1.23
CA GLY A 456 5.86 -21.01 2.51
C GLY A 456 6.37 -19.64 2.96
N SER A 457 5.59 -18.58 2.75
CA SER A 457 5.98 -17.22 3.13
C SER A 457 5.66 -16.94 4.60
N VAL A 458 6.61 -16.33 5.32
CA VAL A 458 6.46 -16.05 6.75
C VAL A 458 5.35 -15.06 7.02
N ASP A 459 5.38 -13.91 6.35
CA ASP A 459 4.39 -12.84 6.50
C ASP A 459 2.97 -13.37 6.27
N MET A 460 2.69 -13.92 5.09
CA MET A 460 1.35 -14.36 4.72
C MET A 460 0.83 -15.43 5.68
N SER A 461 1.66 -16.39 6.05
CA SER A 461 1.25 -17.46 6.96
C SER A 461 0.94 -16.95 8.37
N VAL A 462 1.76 -16.04 8.88
CA VAL A 462 1.54 -15.41 10.19
C VAL A 462 0.32 -14.49 10.17
N GLN A 463 0.13 -13.73 9.10
CA GLN A 463 -1.02 -12.83 8.93
C GLN A 463 -2.33 -13.61 8.87
N VAL A 464 -2.40 -14.72 8.13
CA VAL A 464 -3.58 -15.59 8.11
C VAL A 464 -3.86 -16.17 9.50
N ALA A 465 -2.84 -16.64 10.24
CA ALA A 465 -3.02 -17.13 11.60
C ALA A 465 -3.55 -16.01 12.53
N ASN A 466 -2.97 -14.82 12.45
CA ASN A 466 -3.37 -13.65 13.23
C ASN A 466 -4.81 -13.23 12.93
N GLU A 467 -5.24 -13.30 11.67
CA GLU A 467 -6.61 -13.00 11.27
C GLU A 467 -7.61 -14.00 11.86
N TYR A 468 -7.29 -15.29 11.85
CA TYR A 468 -8.12 -16.30 12.51
C TYR A 468 -8.19 -16.09 14.03
N PHE A 469 -7.09 -15.74 14.70
CA PHE A 469 -7.13 -15.41 16.13
C PHE A 469 -7.93 -14.14 16.41
N SER A 470 -7.83 -13.14 15.54
CA SER A 470 -8.59 -11.90 15.65
C SER A 470 -10.09 -12.16 15.49
N LEU A 471 -10.49 -12.92 14.47
CA LEU A 471 -11.88 -13.38 14.30
C LEU A 471 -12.37 -14.22 15.48
N ALA A 472 -11.54 -15.09 16.03
CA ALA A 472 -11.90 -15.88 17.21
C ALA A 472 -12.22 -14.95 18.39
N LYS A 473 -11.39 -13.92 18.61
CA LYS A 473 -11.59 -12.97 19.70
C LYS A 473 -12.80 -12.07 19.48
N MET A 474 -13.01 -11.57 18.26
CA MET A 474 -14.21 -10.80 17.91
C MET A 474 -15.49 -11.62 18.11
N SER A 475 -15.48 -12.89 17.70
CA SER A 475 -16.61 -13.82 17.86
C SER A 475 -16.93 -14.09 19.33
N GLU A 476 -15.90 -14.30 20.16
CA GLU A 476 -16.02 -14.43 21.62
C GLU A 476 -16.65 -13.16 22.23
N MET A 477 -16.21 -11.98 21.80
CA MET A 477 -16.71 -10.69 22.31
C MET A 477 -18.19 -10.42 22.01
N ILE A 478 -18.75 -11.06 20.97
CA ILE A 478 -20.19 -11.02 20.65
C ILE A 478 -20.96 -12.27 21.12
N GLY A 479 -20.31 -13.18 21.85
CA GLY A 479 -20.93 -14.39 22.42
C GLY A 479 -21.15 -15.53 21.44
N ASN A 480 -20.49 -15.52 20.27
CA ASN A 480 -20.55 -16.60 19.29
C ASN A 480 -19.40 -17.61 19.50
N GLU A 481 -19.54 -18.43 20.55
CA GLU A 481 -18.51 -19.40 20.95
C GLU A 481 -18.21 -20.48 19.90
N ASN A 482 -19.20 -20.85 19.07
CA ASN A 482 -19.01 -21.86 18.03
C ASN A 482 -18.04 -21.36 16.95
N ASP A 483 -18.27 -20.14 16.44
CA ASP A 483 -17.36 -19.54 15.46
C ASP A 483 -16.02 -19.19 16.12
N ALA A 484 -16.02 -18.72 17.36
CA ALA A 484 -14.79 -18.45 18.12
C ALA A 484 -13.90 -19.70 18.21
N ASN A 485 -14.46 -20.85 18.59
CA ASN A 485 -13.73 -22.11 18.67
C ASN A 485 -13.25 -22.59 17.29
N ARG A 486 -14.09 -22.52 16.26
CA ARG A 486 -13.72 -22.90 14.89
C ARG A 486 -12.54 -22.07 14.38
N PHE A 487 -12.58 -20.75 14.54
CA PHE A 487 -11.51 -19.87 14.12
C PHE A 487 -10.23 -20.09 14.93
N ARG A 488 -10.35 -20.28 16.25
CA ARG A 488 -9.21 -20.56 17.13
C ARG A 488 -8.51 -21.87 16.77
N GLU A 489 -9.26 -22.94 16.52
CA GLU A 489 -8.69 -24.24 16.09
C GLU A 489 -7.92 -24.10 14.78
N LYS A 490 -8.47 -23.35 13.80
CA LYS A 490 -7.79 -23.10 12.53
C LYS A 490 -6.52 -22.25 12.71
N GLY A 491 -6.57 -21.19 13.51
CA GLY A 491 -5.41 -20.37 13.85
C GLY A 491 -4.30 -21.19 14.52
N LEU A 492 -4.65 -22.04 15.49
CA LEU A 492 -3.71 -22.94 16.18
C LEU A 492 -3.07 -23.95 15.21
N PHE A 493 -3.85 -24.52 14.29
CA PHE A 493 -3.31 -25.40 13.26
C PHE A 493 -2.25 -24.71 12.41
N ILE A 494 -2.48 -23.47 11.97
CA ILE A 494 -1.53 -22.72 11.15
C ILE A 494 -0.30 -22.32 11.99
N ALA A 495 -0.51 -21.86 13.22
CA ALA A 495 0.56 -21.51 14.15
C ALA A 495 1.52 -22.68 14.41
N GLU A 496 1.00 -23.90 14.53
CA GLU A 496 1.82 -25.11 14.61
C GLU A 496 2.74 -25.25 13.39
N LYS A 497 2.24 -24.95 12.18
CA LYS A 497 3.00 -25.05 10.93
C LYS A 497 4.01 -23.93 10.74
N ILE A 498 3.76 -22.74 11.30
CA ILE A 498 4.70 -21.62 11.29
C ILE A 498 6.01 -21.99 11.98
N ASN A 499 6.03 -22.93 12.93
CA ASN A 499 7.27 -23.42 13.54
C ASN A 499 8.27 -24.01 12.53
N GLN A 500 7.80 -24.47 11.35
CA GLN A 500 8.68 -24.97 10.28
C GLN A 500 9.48 -23.85 9.60
N LEU A 501 9.08 -22.58 9.76
CA LEU A 501 9.74 -21.42 9.18
C LEU A 501 10.91 -20.92 10.05
N TRP A 502 11.10 -21.48 11.25
CA TRP A 502 12.24 -21.15 12.10
C TRP A 502 13.50 -21.85 11.59
N ASP A 503 14.55 -21.09 11.33
CA ASP A 503 15.87 -21.62 10.98
C ASP A 503 16.83 -21.47 12.17
N ASP A 504 17.31 -22.60 12.71
CA ASP A 504 18.18 -22.64 13.88
C ASP A 504 19.58 -22.06 13.62
N ASN A 505 20.06 -22.05 12.38
CA ASN A 505 21.35 -21.46 12.04
C ASN A 505 21.22 -19.94 11.88
N ALA A 506 20.11 -19.50 11.28
CA ALA A 506 19.80 -18.09 11.09
C ALA A 506 19.38 -17.40 12.39
N ASN A 507 18.81 -18.16 13.33
CA ASN A 507 18.14 -17.67 14.53
C ASN A 507 17.00 -16.69 14.19
N PHE A 508 16.24 -17.01 13.15
CA PHE A 508 15.21 -16.14 12.61
C PHE A 508 14.14 -16.95 11.85
N TYR A 509 12.95 -16.37 11.70
CA TYR A 509 11.95 -16.94 10.80
C TYR A 509 12.21 -16.52 9.36
N VAL A 510 12.21 -17.49 8.46
CA VAL A 510 12.57 -17.34 7.05
C VAL A 510 11.58 -18.08 6.16
N ASP A 511 11.43 -17.61 4.92
CA ASP A 511 10.61 -18.30 3.93
C ASP A 511 11.21 -19.68 3.64
N ILE A 512 10.36 -20.66 3.31
CA ILE A 512 10.78 -22.02 2.93
C ILE A 512 10.31 -22.38 1.52
N ASN A 513 11.08 -23.20 0.83
CA ASN A 513 10.70 -23.79 -0.44
C ASN A 513 9.62 -24.86 -0.25
N SER A 514 9.07 -25.31 -1.38
CA SER A 514 8.03 -26.32 -1.45
C SER A 514 8.42 -27.68 -0.83
N ASP A 515 9.71 -27.97 -0.76
CA ASP A 515 10.29 -29.18 -0.14
C ASP A 515 10.67 -28.96 1.34
N LYS A 516 10.30 -27.81 1.91
CA LYS A 516 10.57 -27.36 3.29
C LYS A 516 12.02 -26.98 3.57
N SER A 517 12.88 -26.91 2.56
CA SER A 517 14.20 -26.33 2.72
C SER A 517 14.11 -24.81 2.90
N THR A 518 15.02 -24.25 3.70
CA THR A 518 15.16 -22.80 3.87
C THR A 518 15.37 -22.11 2.53
N PHE A 519 14.73 -20.96 2.34
CA PHE A 519 15.00 -20.09 1.19
C PHE A 519 16.34 -19.36 1.38
N LEU A 520 17.26 -19.57 0.43
CA LEU A 520 18.64 -19.08 0.51
C LEU A 520 18.90 -17.99 -0.53
N ASP A 521 19.74 -17.03 -0.16
CA ASP A 521 20.39 -16.11 -1.09
C ASP A 521 21.28 -16.92 -2.04
N LYS A 522 20.97 -16.88 -3.34
CA LYS A 522 21.65 -17.68 -4.35
C LYS A 522 23.15 -17.35 -4.47
N ALA A 523 23.56 -16.14 -4.10
CA ALA A 523 24.96 -15.72 -4.21
C ALA A 523 25.80 -16.17 -3.01
N THR A 524 25.23 -16.17 -1.81
CA THR A 524 25.96 -16.45 -0.56
C THR A 524 25.69 -17.85 0.00
N GLY A 525 24.55 -18.44 -0.33
CA GLY A 525 24.07 -19.69 0.27
C GLY A 525 23.50 -19.52 1.68
N GLU A 526 23.35 -18.29 2.16
CA GLU A 526 22.83 -17.98 3.49
C GLU A 526 21.30 -17.79 3.49
N PRO A 527 20.60 -18.02 4.61
CA PRO A 527 19.17 -17.73 4.74
C PRO A 527 18.83 -16.27 4.45
N VAL A 528 17.74 -16.05 3.69
CA VAL A 528 17.27 -14.68 3.37
C VAL A 528 16.52 -14.10 4.57
N LEU A 529 17.12 -13.11 5.22
CA LEU A 529 16.53 -12.43 6.37
C LEU A 529 15.80 -11.16 5.93
N THR A 530 14.50 -11.08 6.21
CA THR A 530 13.68 -9.88 6.00
C THR A 530 12.86 -9.59 7.24
N LEU A 531 12.41 -8.35 7.44
CA LEU A 531 11.55 -8.01 8.58
C LEU A 531 10.20 -8.73 8.56
N ALA A 532 9.81 -9.39 7.46
CA ALA A 532 8.68 -10.32 7.50
C ALA A 532 8.87 -11.43 8.57
N GLY A 533 10.12 -11.81 8.85
CA GLY A 533 10.46 -12.78 9.89
C GLY A 533 10.19 -12.32 11.33
N SER A 534 9.87 -11.04 11.56
CA SER A 534 9.53 -10.50 12.89
C SER A 534 8.06 -10.64 13.26
N TRP A 535 7.17 -10.91 12.31
CA TRP A 535 5.73 -11.07 12.55
C TRP A 535 5.38 -12.10 13.65
N PRO A 536 6.05 -13.27 13.76
CA PRO A 536 5.81 -14.22 14.84
C PRO A 536 5.95 -13.64 16.27
N LEU A 537 6.68 -12.53 16.44
CA LEU A 537 6.80 -11.85 17.74
C LEU A 537 5.44 -11.33 18.26
N LEU A 538 4.39 -11.26 17.43
CA LEU A 538 3.05 -10.91 17.89
C LEU A 538 2.35 -12.03 18.70
N PHE A 539 2.88 -13.26 18.67
CA PHE A 539 2.29 -14.43 19.33
C PHE A 539 3.07 -14.85 20.57
N GLY A 540 2.41 -15.39 21.60
CA GLY A 540 3.08 -15.93 22.79
C GLY A 540 3.40 -17.43 22.68
N ASP A 541 4.04 -17.98 23.71
CA ASP A 541 4.39 -19.42 23.82
C ASP A 541 3.15 -20.33 23.80
N GLU A 542 1.99 -19.79 24.14
CA GLU A 542 0.70 -20.47 24.06
C GLU A 542 0.19 -20.67 22.62
N ILE A 543 0.78 -19.98 21.64
CA ILE A 543 0.41 -20.04 20.22
C ILE A 543 1.57 -20.61 19.39
N ILE A 544 2.81 -20.15 19.61
CA ILE A 544 4.01 -20.62 18.92
C ILE A 544 4.99 -21.23 19.92
N SER A 545 5.54 -22.40 19.61
CA SER A 545 6.45 -23.11 20.52
C SER A 545 7.82 -22.43 20.61
N ASP A 546 8.41 -22.42 21.81
CA ASP A 546 9.72 -21.81 22.13
C ASP A 546 9.83 -20.33 21.74
N ASN A 547 8.69 -19.64 21.60
CA ASN A 547 8.65 -18.28 21.08
C ASN A 547 9.42 -17.29 21.96
N SER A 548 9.40 -17.44 23.28
CA SER A 548 10.18 -16.60 24.19
C SER A 548 11.70 -16.72 24.00
N ILE A 549 12.20 -17.94 23.76
CA ILE A 549 13.62 -18.19 23.46
C ILE A 549 13.96 -17.64 22.08
N ARG A 550 13.15 -17.97 21.07
CA ARG A 550 13.30 -17.48 19.69
C ARG A 550 13.26 -15.95 19.63
N ALA A 551 12.37 -15.32 20.39
CA ALA A 551 12.27 -13.87 20.47
C ALA A 551 13.57 -13.24 21.02
N GLY A 552 14.21 -13.86 22.02
CA GLY A 552 15.52 -13.39 22.52
C GLY A 552 16.60 -13.46 21.45
N LEU A 553 16.68 -14.56 20.71
CA LEU A 553 17.62 -14.72 19.60
C LEU A 553 17.35 -13.74 18.45
N MET A 554 16.07 -13.49 18.14
CA MET A 554 15.66 -12.49 17.15
C MET A 554 16.03 -11.08 17.60
N VAL A 555 15.90 -10.74 18.90
CA VAL A 555 16.33 -9.45 19.44
C VAL A 555 17.82 -9.23 19.18
N GLU A 556 18.67 -10.23 19.40
CA GLU A 556 20.10 -10.14 19.11
C GLU A 556 20.37 -9.82 17.63
N LYS A 557 19.62 -10.42 16.70
CA LYS A 557 19.71 -10.10 15.27
C LYS A 557 19.18 -8.70 14.93
N LEU A 558 18.03 -8.32 15.47
CA LEU A 558 17.40 -7.02 15.23
C LEU A 558 18.27 -5.84 15.73
N PHE A 559 19.06 -6.07 16.78
CA PHE A 559 19.99 -5.09 17.35
C PHE A 559 21.43 -5.22 16.85
N SER A 560 21.69 -6.08 15.86
CA SER A 560 23.01 -6.21 15.26
C SER A 560 23.19 -5.27 14.05
N PRO A 561 24.29 -4.48 13.99
CA PRO A 561 24.60 -3.59 12.87
C PRO A 561 24.97 -4.31 11.58
N ASP A 562 25.25 -5.62 11.65
CA ASP A 562 25.51 -6.48 10.49
C ASP A 562 24.21 -6.93 9.80
N TYR A 563 23.06 -6.70 10.44
CA TYR A 563 21.75 -7.17 9.97
C TYR A 563 20.73 -6.04 9.85
N PHE A 564 20.19 -5.56 10.96
CA PHE A 564 19.04 -4.63 10.96
C PHE A 564 19.28 -3.33 11.75
N PHE A 565 20.36 -3.19 12.51
CA PHE A 565 20.56 -2.06 13.42
C PHE A 565 21.43 -0.93 12.85
N GLU A 566 20.98 -0.35 11.74
CA GLU A 566 21.58 0.83 11.09
C GLU A 566 21.24 2.15 11.81
N PRO A 567 21.81 3.32 11.44
CA PRO A 567 21.45 4.63 12.00
C PRO A 567 19.95 4.92 12.00
N PHE A 568 19.26 4.66 10.88
CA PHE A 568 17.83 4.45 10.85
C PHE A 568 17.61 2.93 10.85
N PRO A 569 17.13 2.34 11.97
CA PRO A 569 17.11 0.89 12.15
C PRO A 569 15.98 0.24 11.36
N LEU A 570 16.02 -1.10 11.29
CA LEU A 570 15.00 -1.95 10.69
C LEU A 570 14.79 -1.70 9.18
N PRO A 571 15.84 -1.85 8.33
CA PRO A 571 15.62 -2.00 6.89
C PRO A 571 14.82 -3.28 6.61
N VAL A 572 13.99 -3.26 5.57
CA VAL A 572 13.11 -4.40 5.22
C VAL A 572 13.94 -5.66 4.92
N LEU A 573 14.97 -5.53 4.09
CA LEU A 573 15.95 -6.59 3.79
C LEU A 573 17.19 -6.42 4.68
N SER A 574 17.69 -7.53 5.20
CA SER A 574 18.88 -7.52 6.06
C SER A 574 20.15 -7.15 5.30
N LYS A 575 21.04 -6.40 5.96
CA LYS A 575 22.29 -5.88 5.39
C LYS A 575 23.26 -6.96 4.89
N ASN A 576 23.20 -8.16 5.45
CA ASN A 576 24.07 -9.26 5.06
C ASN A 576 23.65 -9.95 3.74
N HIS A 577 22.52 -9.57 3.14
CA HIS A 577 22.04 -10.13 1.89
C HIS A 577 22.81 -9.57 0.68
N SER A 578 23.10 -10.39 -0.33
CA SER A 578 23.93 -9.99 -1.48
C SER A 578 23.33 -8.87 -2.34
N GLN A 579 22.01 -8.75 -2.34
CA GLN A 579 21.26 -7.70 -3.05
C GLN A 579 20.84 -6.51 -2.16
N TYR A 580 21.34 -6.41 -0.93
CA TYR A 580 21.00 -5.29 -0.08
C TYR A 580 21.53 -3.96 -0.64
N THR A 581 20.62 -3.04 -0.95
CA THR A 581 20.95 -1.69 -1.42
C THR A 581 20.32 -0.66 -0.49
N PRO A 582 21.12 0.10 0.29
CA PRO A 582 20.61 1.10 1.22
C PRO A 582 19.71 2.15 0.56
N GLY A 583 18.42 2.15 0.94
CA GLY A 583 17.43 3.10 0.46
C GLY A 583 16.73 2.71 -0.85
N GLU A 584 17.06 1.56 -1.43
CA GLU A 584 16.32 1.01 -2.57
C GLU A 584 15.09 0.25 -2.06
N TYR A 585 13.94 0.92 -2.05
CA TYR A 585 12.61 0.38 -1.68
C TYR A 585 12.65 -0.78 -0.66
N ASP A 586 12.22 -2.00 -1.02
CA ASP A 586 12.25 -3.14 -0.10
C ASP A 586 13.62 -3.83 0.00
N MET A 587 14.54 -3.54 -0.93
CA MET A 587 15.89 -4.11 -1.00
C MET A 587 16.86 -3.50 0.01
N GLY A 588 16.40 -2.58 0.85
CA GLY A 588 17.21 -1.96 1.89
C GLY A 588 16.72 -0.59 2.33
N GLY A 589 15.53 -0.16 1.91
CA GLY A 589 14.81 0.93 2.56
C GLY A 589 14.19 0.50 3.88
N VAL A 590 13.80 1.48 4.69
CA VAL A 590 13.08 1.30 5.95
C VAL A 590 11.61 1.65 5.70
N MET A 591 10.74 0.64 5.84
CA MET A 591 9.30 0.76 5.63
C MET A 591 8.56 0.77 6.96
N THR A 592 7.71 1.77 7.17
CA THR A 592 7.02 2.00 8.44
C THR A 592 6.20 0.82 8.96
N PRO A 593 5.38 0.12 8.14
CA PRO A 593 4.62 -1.05 8.59
C PRO A 593 5.49 -2.16 9.19
N THR A 594 6.60 -2.52 8.52
CA THR A 594 7.47 -3.62 8.98
C THR A 594 8.21 -3.28 10.28
N ALA A 595 8.64 -2.03 10.43
CA ALA A 595 9.25 -1.54 11.66
C ALA A 595 8.25 -1.50 12.83
N MET A 596 7.01 -1.05 12.56
CA MET A 596 5.93 -1.01 13.55
C MET A 596 5.60 -2.40 14.09
N ILE A 597 5.38 -3.37 13.21
CA ILE A 597 5.05 -4.75 13.61
C ILE A 597 6.18 -5.34 14.45
N THR A 598 7.44 -5.06 14.10
CA THR A 598 8.61 -5.48 14.88
C THR A 598 8.56 -4.89 16.30
N MET A 599 8.35 -3.57 16.44
CA MET A 599 8.27 -2.92 17.76
C MET A 599 7.07 -3.41 18.59
N ALA A 600 5.91 -3.60 17.95
CA ALA A 600 4.70 -4.13 18.58
C ALA A 600 4.92 -5.56 19.07
N GLY A 601 5.56 -6.41 18.26
CA GLY A 601 5.92 -7.78 18.60
C GLY A 601 6.92 -7.86 19.76
N LEU A 602 8.00 -7.09 19.72
CA LEU A 602 8.96 -7.00 20.83
C LEU A 602 8.27 -6.64 22.15
N ARG A 603 7.40 -5.63 22.11
CA ARG A 603 6.62 -5.22 23.28
C ARG A 603 5.69 -6.35 23.77
N LYS A 604 5.02 -7.06 22.86
CA LYS A 604 4.14 -8.19 23.17
C LYS A 604 4.89 -9.33 23.88
N GLN A 605 6.14 -9.57 23.47
CA GLN A 605 7.04 -10.56 24.09
C GLN A 605 7.69 -10.10 25.41
N GLY A 606 7.45 -8.86 25.84
CA GLY A 606 8.05 -8.32 27.06
C GLY A 606 9.40 -7.64 26.85
N TYR A 607 9.94 -7.60 25.63
CA TYR A 607 11.10 -6.78 25.22
C TYR A 607 10.70 -5.32 25.02
N ILE A 608 10.06 -4.77 26.06
CA ILE A 608 9.54 -3.43 26.03
C ILE A 608 10.72 -2.46 25.86
N HIS A 609 11.90 -2.74 26.47
CA HIS A 609 13.07 -1.83 26.51
C HIS A 609 13.60 -1.57 25.12
N GLU A 610 13.82 -2.68 24.43
CA GLU A 610 14.22 -2.79 23.06
C GLU A 610 13.24 -2.05 22.15
N ALA A 611 11.93 -2.28 22.31
CA ALA A 611 10.91 -1.56 21.54
C ALA A 611 10.97 -0.03 21.74
N SER A 612 11.20 0.44 22.99
CA SER A 612 11.37 1.88 23.26
C SER A 612 12.66 2.45 22.64
N VAL A 613 13.77 1.71 22.69
CA VAL A 613 15.04 2.14 22.09
C VAL A 613 14.89 2.30 20.57
N LEU A 614 14.24 1.34 19.91
CA LEU A 614 13.92 1.43 18.48
C LEU A 614 13.00 2.63 18.21
N GLY A 615 11.95 2.81 19.01
CA GLY A 615 11.01 3.91 18.86
C GLY A 615 11.65 5.30 18.99
N GLU A 616 12.50 5.51 20.01
CA GLU A 616 13.25 6.77 20.16
C GLU A 616 14.23 7.01 19.01
N LYS A 617 14.95 5.96 18.57
CA LYS A 617 15.91 6.06 17.46
C LYS A 617 15.21 6.41 16.13
N ILE A 618 14.10 5.76 15.84
CA ILE A 618 13.27 6.03 14.65
C ILE A 618 12.69 7.43 14.70
N LEU A 619 12.07 7.84 15.82
CA LEU A 619 11.51 9.18 15.96
C LEU A 619 12.57 10.26 15.82
N ASN A 620 13.76 10.04 16.39
CA ASN A 620 14.88 10.95 16.22
C ASN A 620 15.26 11.10 14.73
N ALA A 621 15.41 9.99 14.02
CA ALA A 621 15.77 10.00 12.59
C ALA A 621 14.69 10.66 11.71
N VAL A 622 13.41 10.36 11.95
CA VAL A 622 12.30 10.99 11.23
C VAL A 622 12.24 12.50 11.52
N ASN A 623 12.42 12.90 12.78
CA ASN A 623 12.44 14.30 13.18
C ASN A 623 13.64 15.05 12.59
N GLU A 624 14.82 14.44 12.56
CA GLU A 624 16.01 14.98 11.90
C GLU A 624 15.73 15.27 10.43
N ILE A 625 15.19 14.31 9.69
CA ILE A 625 14.84 14.45 8.27
C ILE A 625 13.77 15.54 8.08
N PHE A 626 12.74 15.53 8.92
CA PHE A 626 11.68 16.53 8.88
C PHE A 626 12.23 17.95 9.11
N ARG A 627 13.04 18.17 10.15
CA ARG A 627 13.58 19.49 10.52
C ARG A 627 14.70 19.97 9.60
N GLY A 628 15.51 19.05 9.10
CA GLY A 628 16.59 19.33 8.17
C GLY A 628 16.04 19.92 6.86
N GLY A 629 14.85 19.46 6.46
CA GLY A 629 14.15 19.86 5.26
C GLY A 629 14.90 19.44 4.00
N THR A 630 14.16 19.03 2.97
CA THR A 630 14.75 18.70 1.66
C THR A 630 14.62 19.92 0.76
N HIS A 631 15.65 20.24 -0.03
CA HIS A 631 15.44 21.11 -1.18
C HIS A 631 14.53 20.39 -2.16
N TYR A 632 13.69 21.17 -2.83
CA TYR A 632 12.93 20.73 -3.97
C TYR A 632 13.90 20.42 -5.12
N TRP A 633 13.83 19.26 -5.77
CA TRP A 633 14.55 18.94 -7.01
C TRP A 633 13.67 18.15 -7.98
N GLY A 634 13.92 18.29 -9.28
CA GLY A 634 13.16 17.65 -10.37
C GLY A 634 12.56 18.66 -11.36
N ASN A 635 11.73 18.17 -12.30
CA ASN A 635 11.11 19.00 -13.35
C ASN A 635 10.32 20.21 -12.80
N HIS A 636 9.80 20.11 -11.58
CA HIS A 636 9.10 21.22 -10.93
C HIS A 636 10.02 22.41 -10.55
N VAL A 637 11.32 22.22 -10.30
CA VAL A 637 12.26 23.35 -10.08
C VAL A 637 12.58 24.05 -11.40
N LEU A 638 12.52 23.32 -12.51
CA LEU A 638 12.60 23.91 -13.86
C LEU A 638 11.34 24.74 -14.15
N THR A 639 10.18 24.33 -13.62
CA THR A 639 8.91 25.07 -13.72
C THR A 639 8.83 26.24 -12.73
N TYR A 640 9.43 26.13 -11.54
CA TYR A 640 9.33 27.10 -10.43
C TYR A 640 10.72 27.44 -9.83
N PRO A 641 11.51 28.32 -10.48
CA PRO A 641 12.85 28.70 -10.02
C PRO A 641 12.87 29.30 -8.60
N GLU A 642 11.76 29.87 -8.14
CA GLU A 642 11.61 30.46 -6.81
C GLU A 642 11.52 29.42 -5.68
N TRP A 643 11.39 28.12 -6.00
CA TRP A 643 11.43 27.03 -5.03
C TRP A 643 12.84 26.50 -4.79
N LYS A 644 13.82 26.93 -5.59
CA LYS A 644 15.21 26.48 -5.51
C LYS A 644 15.86 26.68 -4.14
N ASP A 645 15.45 27.72 -3.41
CA ASP A 645 15.99 28.05 -2.08
C ASP A 645 15.06 27.66 -0.92
N LYS A 646 13.86 27.11 -1.22
CA LYS A 646 12.89 26.68 -0.21
C LYS A 646 13.16 25.24 0.23
N ARG A 647 13.05 24.98 1.53
CA ARG A 647 13.11 23.63 2.09
C ARG A 647 11.73 23.12 2.45
N ILE A 648 11.49 21.86 2.15
CA ILE A 648 10.27 21.16 2.48
C ILE A 648 10.49 20.37 3.78
N CYS A 649 9.77 20.75 4.82
CA CYS A 649 9.65 19.96 6.05
C CYS A 649 8.51 18.95 5.85
N THR A 650 8.83 17.66 5.63
CA THR A 650 7.83 16.65 5.29
C THR A 650 8.13 15.25 5.83
N ILE A 651 7.12 14.39 5.77
CA ILE A 651 7.17 12.97 6.11
C ILE A 651 7.17 12.18 4.79
N TRP A 652 8.00 11.15 4.73
CA TRP A 652 8.26 10.39 3.51
C TRP A 652 7.64 9.01 3.58
N GLU A 653 7.34 8.45 2.41
CA GLU A 653 6.87 7.08 2.24
C GLU A 653 7.87 6.06 2.81
N MET A 654 9.16 6.24 2.57
CA MET A 654 10.23 5.36 3.09
C MET A 654 11.49 6.15 3.44
N TYR A 655 12.38 5.51 4.20
CA TYR A 655 13.62 6.11 4.70
C TYR A 655 14.85 5.27 4.36
N LYS A 656 16.01 5.91 4.21
CA LYS A 656 17.29 5.22 3.97
C LYS A 656 17.96 4.86 5.30
N PRO A 657 18.40 3.59 5.49
CA PRO A 657 18.93 3.13 6.78
C PRO A 657 20.26 3.79 7.19
N THR A 658 21.14 4.09 6.23
CA THR A 658 22.55 4.44 6.50
C THR A 658 22.81 5.93 6.78
N LYS A 659 21.82 6.82 6.68
CA LYS A 659 22.04 8.27 6.85
C LYS A 659 21.40 8.78 8.15
N SER A 660 22.25 9.18 9.10
CA SER A 660 21.94 10.20 10.13
C SER A 660 22.58 11.53 9.70
N LEU A 661 22.08 12.68 10.17
CA LEU A 661 22.52 14.03 9.77
C LEU A 661 23.97 14.40 10.16
N ASP A 662 24.75 13.45 10.65
CA ASP A 662 25.93 13.72 11.48
C ASP A 662 27.27 13.81 10.75
N ASN A 663 27.30 13.52 9.45
CA ASN A 663 28.47 13.76 8.63
C ASN A 663 28.21 14.98 7.76
N HIS A 664 28.81 16.11 8.16
CA HIS A 664 29.05 17.32 7.35
C HIS A 664 28.45 17.29 5.94
N GLY A 665 27.23 17.79 5.83
CA GLY A 665 26.51 17.88 4.56
C GLY A 665 25.06 17.58 4.84
N GLY A 666 24.16 18.44 4.37
CA GLY A 666 22.76 18.02 4.33
C GLY A 666 22.59 16.83 3.39
N ILE A 667 21.39 16.68 2.86
CA ILE A 667 21.12 15.90 1.65
C ILE A 667 21.87 16.51 0.40
N TRP A 668 22.96 17.26 0.61
CA TRP A 668 23.59 18.21 -0.32
C TRP A 668 25.12 18.10 -0.26
N ASP A 669 25.72 17.08 -0.87
CA ASP A 669 26.98 17.25 -1.64
C ASP A 669 27.40 16.01 -2.43
N THR A 670 26.48 15.34 -3.13
CA THR A 670 26.93 14.55 -4.28
C THR A 670 25.98 14.79 -5.43
N ASN A 671 26.55 14.97 -6.61
CA ASN A 671 25.92 14.73 -7.90
C ASN A 671 25.48 13.25 -8.04
N GLU A 672 25.00 12.62 -6.97
CA GLU A 672 24.48 11.27 -6.97
C GLU A 672 22.96 11.34 -6.77
N GLU A 673 22.27 10.85 -7.77
CA GLU A 673 20.83 10.82 -8.01
C GLU A 673 20.06 9.94 -6.99
N ILE A 674 20.22 10.17 -5.68
CA ILE A 674 19.80 9.19 -4.67
C ILE A 674 18.38 9.44 -4.10
N TYR A 675 17.65 10.46 -4.56
CA TYR A 675 16.23 10.63 -4.15
C TYR A 675 15.28 11.00 -5.29
N TYR A 676 15.77 11.03 -6.52
CA TYR A 676 14.99 11.21 -7.73
C TYR A 676 15.74 10.51 -8.87
N HIS A 677 15.18 9.44 -9.39
CA HIS A 677 15.34 9.12 -10.80
C HIS A 677 13.97 9.25 -11.44
N ASN A 678 13.70 10.45 -11.95
CA ASN A 678 12.75 10.59 -13.03
C ASN A 678 13.38 9.95 -14.27
N GLY A 679 12.67 9.00 -14.87
CA GLY A 679 12.89 8.56 -16.24
C GLY A 679 13.70 7.27 -16.36
N ALA A 680 13.13 6.36 -17.17
CA ALA A 680 13.84 5.49 -18.11
C ALA A 680 15.36 5.60 -18.00
N GLU A 681 16.03 4.66 -17.34
CA GLU A 681 16.61 3.53 -18.08
C GLU A 681 16.62 2.20 -17.29
N ASN A 682 16.18 2.16 -16.01
CA ASN A 682 16.12 0.92 -15.20
C ASN A 682 15.13 0.90 -14.00
N GLY A 683 14.03 1.67 -14.02
CA GLY A 683 12.83 1.36 -13.20
C GLY A 683 12.89 1.55 -11.67
N SER A 684 13.72 2.43 -11.12
CA SER A 684 13.72 2.76 -9.68
C SER A 684 12.47 3.57 -9.26
N ARG A 685 11.74 3.13 -8.23
CA ARG A 685 10.53 3.81 -7.70
C ARG A 685 10.87 5.04 -6.86
N SER A 686 10.21 6.17 -7.12
CA SER A 686 10.31 7.38 -6.31
C SER A 686 9.44 7.29 -5.04
N VAL A 687 9.98 7.71 -3.89
CA VAL A 687 9.24 7.82 -2.63
C VAL A 687 8.46 9.13 -2.55
N ARG A 688 7.25 9.11 -2.00
CA ARG A 688 6.38 10.30 -1.97
C ARG A 688 6.64 11.22 -0.76
N PRO A 689 6.64 12.55 -0.94
CA PRO A 689 6.59 13.52 0.15
C PRO A 689 5.16 13.66 0.69
N GLN A 690 5.04 14.22 1.90
CA GLN A 690 3.77 14.40 2.63
C GLN A 690 3.01 13.09 2.80
N PHE A 691 3.73 11.97 2.83
CA PHE A 691 3.12 10.67 2.93
C PHE A 691 2.72 10.43 4.40
N VAL A 692 1.46 10.66 4.73
CA VAL A 692 0.85 10.31 6.03
C VAL A 692 -0.22 9.24 5.84
N GLY A 693 0.02 8.38 4.85
CA GLY A 693 -0.44 7.00 4.82
C GLY A 693 0.17 6.22 5.99
N TRP A 694 0.92 5.15 5.71
CA TRP A 694 1.54 4.37 6.80
C TRP A 694 2.57 5.15 7.65
N SER A 695 3.20 6.21 7.13
CA SER A 695 4.28 6.89 7.85
C SER A 695 3.81 7.75 9.03
N GLY A 696 2.49 7.99 9.15
CA GLY A 696 1.91 8.61 10.35
C GLY A 696 2.13 7.79 11.63
N ILE A 697 2.38 6.49 11.50
CA ILE A 697 2.70 5.59 12.61
C ILE A 697 3.95 6.06 13.37
N TYR A 698 5.00 6.56 12.70
CA TYR A 698 6.20 6.98 13.41
C TYR A 698 5.89 8.15 14.36
N PRO A 699 5.38 9.31 13.92
CA PRO A 699 5.23 10.44 14.83
C PRO A 699 4.09 10.30 15.84
N ILE A 700 3.07 9.49 15.53
CA ILE A 700 1.85 9.37 16.35
C ILE A 700 1.90 8.10 17.19
N ASN A 701 1.81 6.94 16.56
CA ASN A 701 1.71 5.66 17.26
C ASN A 701 2.99 5.37 18.05
N THR A 702 4.17 5.54 17.45
CA THR A 702 5.45 5.26 18.14
C THR A 702 5.68 6.20 19.33
N LEU A 703 5.29 7.48 19.21
CA LEU A 703 5.38 8.43 20.31
C LEU A 703 4.51 8.01 21.50
N ILE A 704 3.26 7.60 21.25
CA ILE A 704 2.33 7.20 22.32
C ILE A 704 2.72 5.83 22.90
N ASP A 705 2.96 4.84 22.04
CA ASP A 705 3.08 3.43 22.43
C ASP A 705 4.48 3.11 22.97
N HIS A 706 5.54 3.65 22.34
CA HIS A 706 6.91 3.21 22.60
C HIS A 706 7.76 4.25 23.35
N VAL A 707 7.49 5.55 23.16
CA VAL A 707 8.24 6.63 23.85
C VAL A 707 7.56 7.07 25.13
N ILE A 708 6.28 7.45 25.09
CA ILE A 708 5.49 7.70 26.31
C ILE A 708 5.23 6.38 27.02
N GLY A 709 5.00 5.29 26.27
CA GLY A 709 4.97 3.93 26.79
C GLY A 709 3.57 3.43 27.18
N LEU A 710 2.51 3.94 26.54
CA LEU A 710 1.12 3.65 26.91
C LEU A 710 0.55 2.42 26.19
N GLU A 711 -0.30 1.67 26.88
CA GLU A 711 -1.23 0.67 26.35
C GLU A 711 -2.58 0.96 26.94
N ALA A 712 -3.62 1.10 26.11
CA ALA A 712 -4.98 1.22 26.60
C ALA A 712 -5.84 0.11 26.05
N ASN A 713 -6.69 -0.43 26.93
CA ASN A 713 -7.71 -1.40 26.61
C ASN A 713 -9.02 -0.94 27.25
N ALA A 714 -9.84 -0.28 26.44
CA ALA A 714 -11.16 0.21 26.81
C ALA A 714 -12.16 -0.91 27.08
N LEU A 715 -12.00 -2.07 26.44
CA LEU A 715 -12.85 -3.24 26.67
C LEU A 715 -12.70 -3.78 28.10
N GLU A 716 -11.52 -3.58 28.71
CA GLU A 716 -11.25 -3.95 30.09
C GLU A 716 -11.17 -2.76 31.06
N ASN A 717 -11.35 -1.52 30.59
CA ASN A 717 -11.13 -0.29 31.34
C ASN A 717 -9.72 -0.23 32.00
N GLN A 718 -8.68 -0.61 31.26
CA GLN A 718 -7.30 -0.66 31.77
C GLN A 718 -6.35 0.18 30.93
N ILE A 719 -5.37 0.77 31.61
CA ILE A 719 -4.20 1.36 30.98
C ILE A 719 -2.95 0.78 31.63
N THR A 720 -1.99 0.37 30.80
CA THR A 720 -0.63 0.07 31.25
C THR A 720 0.29 1.19 30.80
N TRP A 721 1.08 1.74 31.73
CA TRP A 721 2.09 2.74 31.43
C TRP A 721 3.48 2.21 31.75
N ASN A 722 4.28 1.97 30.71
CA ASN A 722 5.68 1.57 30.80
C ASN A 722 6.56 2.81 31.00
N LEU A 723 6.64 3.27 32.24
CA LEU A 723 7.31 4.50 32.61
C LEU A 723 8.82 4.31 32.70
N ARG A 724 9.56 5.03 31.86
CA ARG A 724 11.02 4.87 31.74
C ARG A 724 11.78 6.15 31.78
N ARG A 725 11.31 7.13 31.00
CA ARG A 725 11.99 8.40 30.87
C ARG A 725 11.97 9.19 32.17
N THR A 726 12.97 10.03 32.35
CA THR A 726 13.20 10.84 33.55
C THR A 726 12.75 12.29 33.40
N ASP A 727 12.58 12.78 32.17
CA ASP A 727 11.98 14.09 31.89
C ASP A 727 10.49 14.11 32.26
N ARG A 728 9.92 15.30 32.37
CA ARG A 728 8.47 15.44 32.51
C ARG A 728 7.80 15.02 31.20
N HIS A 729 6.95 14.01 31.27
CA HIS A 729 6.29 13.44 30.10
C HIS A 729 4.94 12.81 30.45
N GLY A 730 4.14 12.53 29.43
CA GLY A 730 2.80 11.98 29.60
C GLY A 730 1.89 12.31 28.43
N ILE A 731 0.58 12.26 28.69
CA ILE A 731 -0.45 12.57 27.72
C ILE A 731 -1.67 13.18 28.42
N GLU A 732 -2.27 14.18 27.80
CA GLU A 732 -3.57 14.73 28.17
C GLU A 732 -4.61 14.42 27.09
N GLN A 733 -5.89 14.45 27.46
CA GLN A 733 -7.00 14.16 26.53
C GLN A 733 -6.87 12.81 25.80
N PHE A 734 -6.28 11.81 26.45
CA PHE A 734 -6.18 10.48 25.86
C PHE A 734 -7.49 9.74 26.00
N LYS A 735 -8.20 9.53 24.88
CA LYS A 735 -9.49 8.85 24.88
C LYS A 735 -9.33 7.34 24.94
N VAL A 736 -9.99 6.73 25.94
CA VAL A 736 -10.08 5.29 26.13
C VAL A 736 -11.55 4.95 26.31
N GLY A 737 -12.16 4.29 25.32
CA GLY A 737 -13.60 4.11 25.31
C GLY A 737 -14.33 5.43 25.09
N ASP A 738 -15.23 5.77 25.99
CA ASP A 738 -15.94 7.05 26.11
C ASP A 738 -15.38 7.94 27.25
N THR A 739 -14.20 7.59 27.78
CA THR A 739 -13.54 8.35 28.85
C THR A 739 -12.26 9.02 28.35
N PHE A 740 -11.95 10.18 28.94
CA PHE A 740 -10.68 10.87 28.72
C PHE A 740 -9.79 10.66 29.93
N VAL A 741 -8.52 10.40 29.67
CA VAL A 741 -7.51 10.19 30.69
C VAL A 741 -6.35 11.18 30.49
N ASP A 742 -5.94 11.79 31.60
CA ASP A 742 -4.72 12.59 31.68
C ASP A 742 -3.73 11.81 32.56
N LEU A 743 -2.51 11.58 32.06
CA LEU A 743 -1.43 10.88 32.73
C LEU A 743 -0.15 11.68 32.58
N ILE A 744 0.39 12.22 33.68
CA ILE A 744 1.55 13.11 33.67
C ILE A 744 2.55 12.66 34.72
N ALA A 745 3.78 12.38 34.31
CA ALA A 745 4.90 12.08 35.19
C ALA A 745 5.79 13.32 35.27
N ASN A 746 6.15 13.73 36.49
CA ASN A 746 7.09 14.82 36.69
C ASN A 746 8.52 14.40 36.36
N GLU A 747 9.34 15.40 36.05
CA GLU A 747 10.78 15.24 35.94
C GLU A 747 11.37 14.68 37.25
N ARG A 748 12.41 13.85 37.12
CA ARG A 748 13.15 13.24 38.22
C ARG A 748 14.58 12.95 37.81
N ASN A 749 15.45 12.69 38.79
CA ASN A 749 16.75 12.08 38.49
C ASN A 749 16.61 10.56 38.32
N VAL A 750 17.62 9.95 37.70
CA VAL A 750 17.83 8.50 37.72
C VAL A 750 17.84 8.00 39.17
N GLY A 751 17.15 6.91 39.46
CA GLY A 751 17.04 6.38 40.83
C GLY A 751 15.95 7.02 41.71
N ASP A 752 15.55 8.26 41.42
CA ASP A 752 14.56 8.97 42.23
C ASP A 752 13.14 8.46 41.97
N ALA A 753 12.31 8.59 43.00
CA ALA A 753 10.89 8.30 42.87
C ALA A 753 10.18 9.32 41.98
N VAL A 754 9.28 8.86 41.12
CA VAL A 754 8.51 9.71 40.20
C VAL A 754 7.17 10.10 40.81
N THR A 755 6.82 11.38 40.76
CA THR A 755 5.46 11.85 41.08
C THR A 755 4.62 11.84 39.81
N ILE A 756 3.47 11.19 39.87
CA ILE A 756 2.52 11.06 38.77
C ILE A 756 1.20 11.72 39.18
N THR A 757 0.67 12.54 38.28
CA THR A 757 -0.71 13.05 38.32
C THR A 757 -1.51 12.28 37.28
N ALA A 758 -2.63 11.70 37.71
CA ALA A 758 -3.51 10.92 36.85
C ALA A 758 -4.97 11.29 37.09
N LYS A 759 -5.78 11.31 36.03
CA LYS A 759 -7.21 11.60 36.09
C LYS A 759 -7.94 10.81 35.00
N SER A 760 -9.10 10.27 35.32
CA SER A 760 -10.10 9.87 34.33
C SER A 760 -11.34 10.76 34.44
N SER A 761 -12.02 11.03 33.32
CA SER A 761 -13.10 12.02 33.29
C SER A 761 -14.41 11.49 33.87
N ASN A 762 -14.93 10.38 33.34
CA ASN A 762 -16.29 9.89 33.56
C ASN A 762 -16.39 8.38 33.83
N LYS A 763 -15.27 7.63 33.76
CA LYS A 763 -15.21 6.20 34.10
C LYS A 763 -14.04 5.87 35.01
N ASP A 764 -14.21 4.82 35.80
CA ASP A 764 -13.12 4.24 36.56
C ASP A 764 -12.16 3.51 35.62
N ILE A 765 -10.85 3.78 35.75
CA ILE A 765 -9.81 3.15 34.93
C ILE A 765 -8.79 2.50 35.85
N LYS A 766 -8.43 1.24 35.56
CA LYS A 766 -7.32 0.56 36.23
C LYS A 766 -6.02 0.96 35.53
N LEU A 767 -5.23 1.81 36.19
CA LEU A 767 -3.91 2.21 35.73
C LEU A 767 -2.85 1.30 36.35
N THR A 768 -2.05 0.64 35.51
CA THR A 768 -0.87 -0.14 35.92
C THR A 768 0.38 0.56 35.43
N VAL A 769 1.14 1.16 36.34
CA VAL A 769 2.44 1.76 36.04
C VAL A 769 3.51 0.69 36.23
N LYS A 770 4.24 0.38 35.15
CA LYS A 770 5.43 -0.48 35.16
C LYS A 770 6.66 0.42 35.10
N HIS A 771 7.63 0.20 35.97
CA HIS A 771 8.90 0.93 35.97
C HIS A 771 10.03 -0.02 36.35
N LEU A 772 11.26 0.39 36.06
CA LEU A 772 12.44 -0.37 36.48
C LEU A 772 12.83 0.01 37.92
N GLN A 773 13.38 -0.97 38.62
CA GLN A 773 14.06 -0.80 39.88
C GLN A 773 15.41 -1.52 39.78
N ASP A 774 16.49 -0.74 39.83
CA ASP A 774 17.86 -1.22 39.92
C ASP A 774 18.22 -1.40 41.39
N ASP A 775 18.25 -2.65 41.84
CA ASP A 775 19.01 -3.01 43.03
C ASP A 775 20.43 -3.38 42.55
N SER A 776 21.46 -3.13 43.37
CA SER A 776 22.88 -3.08 43.00
C SER A 776 23.48 -4.29 42.24
N ASP A 777 22.73 -5.36 42.04
CA ASP A 777 23.12 -6.56 41.29
C ASP A 777 22.02 -7.13 40.36
N ASN A 778 20.84 -6.49 40.23
CA ASN A 778 19.76 -6.94 39.34
C ASN A 778 18.70 -5.84 39.06
N SER A 779 18.37 -5.61 37.79
CA SER A 779 17.23 -4.78 37.39
C SER A 779 15.94 -5.59 37.41
N SER A 780 14.89 -5.10 38.06
CA SER A 780 13.59 -5.76 38.09
C SER A 780 12.46 -4.81 37.69
N ILE A 781 11.46 -5.32 36.97
CA ILE A 781 10.27 -4.54 36.63
C ILE A 781 9.31 -4.58 37.81
N VAL A 782 9.06 -3.42 38.41
CA VAL A 782 8.08 -3.25 39.48
C VAL A 782 6.79 -2.68 38.90
N LYS A 783 5.67 -3.13 39.46
CA LYS A 783 4.32 -2.78 39.00
C LYS A 783 3.54 -2.12 40.13
N LYS A 784 2.98 -0.95 39.88
CA LYS A 784 1.99 -0.31 40.76
C LYS A 784 0.67 -0.18 40.02
N THR A 785 -0.34 -0.87 40.53
CA THR A 785 -1.72 -0.78 40.00
C THR A 785 -2.58 0.05 40.94
N ILE A 786 -3.32 0.99 40.36
CA ILE A 786 -4.29 1.84 41.06
C ILE A 786 -5.56 1.96 40.24
N THR A 787 -6.69 2.24 40.90
CA THR A 787 -7.93 2.59 40.22
C THR A 787 -8.07 4.12 40.21
N LEU A 788 -8.05 4.71 39.02
CA LEU A 788 -8.44 6.10 38.79
C LEU A 788 -9.96 6.17 38.97
N LYS A 789 -10.42 6.95 39.96
CA LYS A 789 -11.85 7.16 40.16
C LYS A 789 -12.36 8.25 39.23
N ALA A 790 -13.50 8.01 38.59
CA ALA A 790 -14.11 8.96 37.66
C ALA A 790 -14.20 10.38 38.24
N GLY A 791 -13.66 11.35 37.53
CA GLY A 791 -13.70 12.77 37.88
C GLY A 791 -12.81 13.17 39.07
N GLN A 792 -12.03 12.25 39.63
CA GLN A 792 -11.18 12.49 40.80
C GLN A 792 -9.70 12.41 40.40
N PRO A 793 -9.02 13.56 40.19
CA PRO A 793 -7.58 13.56 39.99
C PRO A 793 -6.87 13.00 41.21
N ILE A 794 -5.82 12.23 40.97
CA ILE A 794 -4.96 11.70 42.02
C ILE A 794 -3.50 12.04 41.72
N THR A 795 -2.73 12.24 42.78
CA THR A 795 -1.27 12.34 42.71
C THR A 795 -0.67 11.26 43.58
N PHE A 796 0.29 10.52 43.03
CA PHE A 796 0.96 9.44 43.74
C PHE A 796 2.40 9.30 43.29
N THR A 797 3.21 8.67 44.12
CA THR A 797 4.62 8.41 43.83
C THR A 797 4.85 6.94 43.52
N VAL A 798 5.78 6.67 42.61
CA VAL A 798 6.29 5.33 42.30
C VAL A 798 7.80 5.32 42.56
N LYS A 799 8.28 4.39 43.41
CA LYS A 799 9.70 4.29 43.78
C LYS A 799 10.41 3.34 42.84
N GLY A 800 11.35 3.82 42.01
CA GLY A 800 12.26 2.98 41.26
C GLY A 800 13.21 3.81 40.40
N SER A 801 14.29 3.19 39.95
CA SER A 801 15.23 3.84 39.05
C SER A 801 14.55 4.08 37.70
N GLY A 802 14.32 5.36 37.37
CA GLY A 802 14.25 5.69 35.96
C GLY A 802 15.57 5.29 35.32
N ILE A 803 15.54 4.65 34.16
CA ILE A 803 16.71 4.72 33.29
C ILE A 803 16.78 6.20 32.90
N ALA A 804 17.95 6.86 33.00
CA ALA A 804 18.11 8.12 32.26
C ALA A 804 17.60 7.88 30.84
N SER A 805 16.93 8.85 30.22
CA SER A 805 16.88 8.80 28.74
C SER A 805 18.32 8.55 28.29
N ALA A 806 18.53 7.41 27.63
CA ALA A 806 19.82 6.74 27.69
C ALA A 806 20.88 7.61 27.00
N LYS A 807 21.67 8.33 27.82
CA LYS A 807 23.11 8.52 27.59
C LYS A 807 23.85 7.21 27.90
N HIS A 808 23.36 6.06 27.42
CA HIS A 808 24.13 4.83 27.36
C HIS A 808 24.60 4.65 25.92
N SER A 809 25.91 4.85 25.74
CA SER A 809 26.87 4.33 24.74
C SER A 809 26.41 3.92 23.33
N TYR A 810 25.25 4.33 22.86
CA TYR A 810 25.02 4.61 21.46
C TYR A 810 25.25 6.11 21.30
N PRO A 811 25.88 6.58 20.21
CA PRO A 811 26.13 8.00 20.02
C PRO A 811 24.81 8.75 20.17
N VAL A 812 24.63 9.40 21.33
CA VAL A 812 23.53 10.31 21.57
C VAL A 812 23.83 11.50 20.68
N TYR A 813 23.09 11.59 19.59
CA TYR A 813 23.22 12.68 18.65
C TYR A 813 22.84 13.98 19.35
N ASP A 814 23.74 14.95 19.25
CA ASP A 814 23.64 16.25 19.90
C ASP A 814 22.55 17.08 19.20
N SER A 815 21.30 16.91 19.66
CA SER A 815 20.12 17.60 19.13
C SER A 815 20.22 19.12 19.16
N SER A 816 21.14 19.69 19.96
CA SER A 816 21.41 21.13 20.01
C SER A 816 22.07 21.69 18.75
N ARG A 817 22.62 20.82 17.88
CA ARG A 817 23.25 21.20 16.61
C ARG A 817 22.26 21.45 15.47
N PHE A 818 21.02 20.99 15.61
CA PHE A 818 20.01 21.11 14.57
C PHE A 818 19.01 22.17 15.00
N LYS A 819 19.13 23.38 14.45
CA LYS A 819 18.05 24.39 14.52
C LYS A 819 17.02 24.07 13.45
N LEU A 820 15.74 24.30 13.76
CA LEU A 820 14.68 24.21 12.76
C LEU A 820 15.02 25.21 11.66
N ASN A 821 14.99 24.79 10.39
CA ASN A 821 15.30 25.72 9.31
C ASN A 821 14.20 26.79 9.26
N GLU A 822 14.56 28.06 9.46
CA GLU A 822 13.61 29.18 9.45
C GLU A 822 12.94 29.37 8.07
N ASN A 823 13.51 28.78 7.01
CA ASN A 823 12.96 28.77 5.65
C ASN A 823 12.15 27.49 5.32
N CYS A 824 11.74 26.70 6.33
CA CYS A 824 10.91 25.53 6.08
C CYS A 824 9.48 25.93 5.69
N ALA A 825 9.09 25.56 4.49
CA ALA A 825 7.72 25.66 4.01
C ALA A 825 7.05 24.27 4.07
N ASN A 826 5.74 24.29 4.34
CA ASN A 826 4.90 23.12 4.20
C ASN A 826 4.64 22.86 2.71
N TYR A 827 4.86 21.63 2.25
CA TYR A 827 4.71 21.25 0.84
C TYR A 827 3.30 21.56 0.29
N SER A 828 2.26 21.27 1.07
CA SER A 828 0.88 21.59 0.69
C SER A 828 0.65 23.10 0.55
N ASP A 829 1.26 23.91 1.41
CA ASP A 829 1.13 25.36 1.33
C ASP A 829 1.86 25.90 0.08
N LEU A 830 3.00 25.29 -0.29
CA LEU A 830 3.71 25.60 -1.54
C LEU A 830 2.91 25.24 -2.80
N ILE A 831 2.22 24.08 -2.81
CA ILE A 831 1.37 23.69 -3.92
C ILE A 831 0.13 24.59 -3.98
N LYS A 832 -0.58 24.79 -2.86
CA LYS A 832 -1.82 25.61 -2.81
C LYS A 832 -1.58 27.07 -3.23
N GLU A 833 -0.43 27.65 -2.89
CA GLU A 833 -0.05 29.01 -3.30
C GLU A 833 0.15 29.17 -4.82
N ASN A 834 0.52 28.10 -5.52
CA ASN A 834 0.93 28.17 -6.93
C ASN A 834 0.03 27.36 -7.89
N TYR A 835 -0.84 26.51 -7.34
CA TYR A 835 -1.85 25.71 -8.03
C TYR A 835 -3.14 25.68 -7.21
N PRO A 836 -4.00 26.71 -7.33
CA PRO A 836 -5.35 26.62 -6.80
C PRO A 836 -6.14 25.67 -7.71
N ILE A 837 -6.20 24.39 -7.32
CA ILE A 837 -7.09 23.35 -7.85
C ILE A 837 -6.66 22.77 -9.20
N MET A 838 -6.26 21.49 -9.19
CA MET A 838 -6.45 20.56 -10.31
C MET A 838 -7.50 19.54 -9.87
#